data_AF-A0A3L6JCF2-F1
#
_entry.id   AF-A0A3L6JCF2-F1
#
_cell.length_a   1.000
_cell.length_b   1.000
_cell.length_c   1.000
_cell.angle_alpha   90.00
_cell.angle_beta   90.00
_cell.angle_gamma   90.00
#
_symmetry.space_group_name_H-M   'P 1'
#
loop_
_entity.id
_entity.type
_entity.pdbx_description
1 polymer ?
#
loop_
_entity_poly.entity_id
_entity_poly.type
_entity_poly.pdbx_seq_one_letter_code
_entity_poly.pdbx_strand_id
1 'polypeptide(L)'
;MDSHQWRLQLDKLAEMKAMLISVNPSLEEQTERQTRHLYDIFANFSKLENEAATAGMLKKGKVKAQVEKVASELQDYFMRTVRDFADLLKKEQRDVIAILPKLQAIKPEEAKAIATLSFPSIAAGNPEDFQKLYGFAETFSKRSVALHQEISRETRTLLDENKRTVETYQRHVSIDTGEVATTTSTDDISSLSVMNLILLLERLKAERTYLDSRKDEVSRMLSVHLVSDIDSLSVSVETASKLGLELPMDFSQKLRVLARDAGKATNLTTLMSLDNQLQSVRTQMANMLRDRIINIKHEVTTKIVEGGIPTTADIIPQAPVAGIENLDISSLLSSLGRMAEWTGQVRIALKDRTEDLLQQIDKAAEVPADAGIKDLPAVKQFLSDSRSQLDKADIDAMIRIYLKARTMEDEQRKFITEKIRSYLARFNELATSADRVLDYAQLSKKAPKVEELQSGSTLYLLQALGQLKQAVDSGVATFRDACNQEIEAIIEDLQTIKPVYAEIFVPITERLEEGKQKLQKLKEFAEIRSEMRNIKDTILVMAKEALENLRYRLGVKIRLAAAKLMGSGVEIPPEVQEGIAELNNIGVVAETVFSLPAVARKMIEVYEQKISSKVIELLMVKVTDLETSFSKARSIGVDLDKELQILADLRSEPPQELEGAAESFDRLQKLTTSPVVLQKIKSRASEAYVQINNAIATFEEQGMGDSVSNLKALIEKVPDQLASQPKHVYESLEVCLTLANIQEQMIAMIKSISNKDRQEYEKTLKERSKYYSTIERVYEKHPKDFSNLIYPLDKMKKMESDLASARMLDDALKLFNQIKELRKGWIEKAEKMDEWHKSLKMYMAGFSPGASSDQRQKFVEEAIKKIKETYSRDDISSYLSWAVKELVATMLEKRG
;
A
#
# COMPACT_ATOMS: atom_id res chain seq x y z
N MET A 1 -111.54 36.88 57.58
CA MET A 1 -110.23 37.43 57.97
C MET A 1 -109.67 38.15 56.75
N ASP A 2 -109.10 39.33 56.92
CA ASP A 2 -108.37 40.01 55.85
C ASP A 2 -106.97 39.37 55.66
N SER A 3 -106.24 39.77 54.62
CA SER A 3 -104.90 39.22 54.36
C SER A 3 -103.92 39.43 55.51
N HIS A 4 -104.02 40.54 56.24
CA HIS A 4 -103.15 40.83 57.38
C HIS A 4 -103.37 39.82 58.53
N GLN A 5 -104.61 39.51 58.86
CA GLN A 5 -104.94 38.51 59.89
C GLN A 5 -104.52 37.09 59.47
N TRP A 6 -104.69 36.74 58.19
CA TRP A 6 -104.23 35.45 57.67
C TRP A 6 -102.71 35.31 57.70
N ARG A 7 -101.98 36.40 57.39
CA ARG A 7 -100.51 36.41 57.47
C ARG A 7 -100.02 36.07 58.88
N LEU A 8 -100.60 36.69 59.90
CA LEU A 8 -100.26 36.42 61.31
C LEU A 8 -100.50 34.95 61.71
N GLN A 9 -101.57 34.32 61.23
CA GLN A 9 -101.82 32.91 61.53
C GLN A 9 -100.87 31.97 60.78
N LEU A 10 -100.53 32.28 59.53
CA LEU A 10 -99.55 31.52 58.76
C LEU A 10 -98.15 31.63 59.35
N ASP A 11 -97.75 32.80 59.83
CA ASP A 11 -96.46 32.99 60.49
C ASP A 11 -96.39 32.16 61.80
N LYS A 12 -97.46 32.12 62.60
CA LYS A 12 -97.55 31.20 63.76
C LYS A 12 -97.52 29.72 63.37
N LEU A 13 -98.12 29.36 62.23
CA LEU A 13 -98.09 27.99 61.73
C LEU A 13 -96.68 27.60 61.27
N ALA A 14 -95.95 28.54 60.65
CA ALA A 14 -94.55 28.38 60.27
C ALA A 14 -93.62 28.27 61.49
N GLU A 15 -93.90 29.01 62.56
CA GLU A 15 -93.22 28.83 63.85
C GLU A 15 -93.50 27.44 64.44
N MET A 16 -94.75 26.96 64.38
CA MET A 16 -95.10 25.61 64.84
C MET A 16 -94.44 24.52 63.99
N LYS A 17 -94.26 24.74 62.67
CA LYS A 17 -93.41 23.91 61.80
C LYS A 17 -91.99 23.86 62.35
N ALA A 18 -91.39 25.01 62.66
CA ALA A 18 -90.03 25.05 63.21
C ALA A 18 -89.93 24.31 64.56
N MET A 19 -90.94 24.45 65.43
CA MET A 19 -91.03 23.70 66.68
C MET A 19 -91.07 22.18 66.43
N LEU A 20 -91.86 21.71 65.47
CA LEU A 20 -91.89 20.30 65.07
C LEU A 20 -90.55 19.78 64.53
N ILE A 21 -89.90 20.55 63.66
CA ILE A 21 -88.59 20.20 63.09
C ILE A 21 -87.51 20.15 64.18
N SER A 22 -87.55 21.08 65.13
CA SER A 22 -86.59 21.08 66.25
C SER A 22 -86.77 19.89 67.19
N VAL A 23 -87.98 19.34 67.31
CA VAL A 23 -88.22 18.08 68.05
C VAL A 23 -87.74 16.88 67.24
N ASN A 24 -88.05 16.85 65.94
CA ASN A 24 -87.62 15.79 65.04
C ASN A 24 -87.23 16.36 63.65
N PRO A 25 -85.92 16.51 63.37
CA PRO A 25 -85.45 17.08 62.11
C PRO A 25 -85.91 16.33 60.86
N SER A 26 -86.24 15.03 60.97
CA SER A 26 -86.69 14.23 59.82
C SER A 26 -88.07 14.65 59.25
N LEU A 27 -88.81 15.51 59.96
CA LEU A 27 -90.14 15.99 59.53
C LEU A 27 -90.09 17.26 58.68
N GLU A 28 -88.90 17.81 58.41
CA GLU A 28 -88.71 19.07 57.68
C GLU A 28 -89.35 19.06 56.29
N GLU A 29 -89.09 18.03 55.49
CA GLU A 29 -89.58 17.97 54.11
C GLU A 29 -91.12 17.87 54.04
N GLN A 30 -91.73 17.07 54.91
CA GLN A 30 -93.18 16.89 54.93
C GLN A 30 -93.88 18.18 55.38
N THR A 31 -93.42 18.79 56.46
CA THR A 31 -94.03 20.00 57.02
C THR A 31 -93.80 21.22 56.12
N GLU A 32 -92.65 21.30 55.45
CA GLU A 32 -92.35 22.37 54.51
C GLU A 32 -93.27 22.39 53.29
N ARG A 33 -93.51 21.23 52.67
CA ARG A 33 -94.41 21.11 51.53
C ARG A 33 -95.82 21.63 51.87
N GLN A 34 -96.33 21.29 53.06
CA GLN A 34 -97.66 21.71 53.52
C GLN A 34 -97.73 23.22 53.77
N THR A 35 -96.74 23.79 54.48
CA THR A 35 -96.70 25.24 54.74
C THR A 35 -96.50 26.05 53.46
N ARG A 36 -95.68 25.59 52.53
CA ARG A 36 -95.46 26.28 51.24
C ARG A 36 -96.75 26.35 50.41
N HIS A 37 -97.48 25.24 50.33
CA HIS A 37 -98.76 25.21 49.62
C HIS A 37 -99.76 26.22 50.19
N LEU A 38 -99.80 26.39 51.52
CA LEU A 38 -100.62 27.41 52.16
C LEU A 38 -100.20 28.85 51.80
N TYR A 39 -98.90 29.12 51.76
CA TYR A 39 -98.40 30.44 51.34
C TYR A 39 -98.70 30.73 49.86
N ASP A 40 -98.70 29.72 48.99
CA ASP A 40 -99.10 29.89 47.58
C ASP A 40 -100.59 30.24 47.44
N ILE A 41 -101.47 29.58 48.21
CA ILE A 41 -102.90 29.91 48.27
C ILE A 41 -103.09 31.34 48.83
N PHE A 42 -102.35 31.70 49.87
CA PHE A 42 -102.38 33.04 50.46
C PHE A 42 -101.90 34.12 49.49
N ALA A 43 -100.84 33.87 48.71
CA ALA A 43 -100.36 34.82 47.70
C ALA A 43 -101.44 35.08 46.63
N ASN A 44 -102.14 34.04 46.20
CA ASN A 44 -103.30 34.17 45.31
C ASN A 44 -104.44 34.96 45.97
N PHE A 45 -104.73 34.71 47.24
CA PHE A 45 -105.73 35.46 48.02
C PHE A 45 -105.41 36.96 48.07
N SER A 46 -104.18 37.33 48.47
CA SER A 46 -103.76 38.74 48.55
C SER A 46 -103.75 39.44 47.19
N LYS A 47 -103.37 38.73 46.11
CA LYS A 47 -103.45 39.26 44.75
C LYS A 47 -104.89 39.59 44.36
N LEU A 48 -105.82 38.66 44.59
CA LEU A 48 -107.24 38.87 44.29
C LEU A 48 -107.87 39.95 45.17
N GLU A 49 -107.46 40.06 46.44
CA GLU A 49 -107.92 41.13 47.34
C GLU A 49 -107.47 42.52 46.85
N ASN A 50 -106.22 42.65 46.41
CA ASN A 50 -105.71 43.89 45.80
C ASN A 50 -106.40 44.21 44.47
N GLU A 51 -106.66 43.21 43.63
CA GLU A 51 -107.44 43.37 42.40
C GLU A 51 -108.89 43.81 42.71
N ALA A 52 -109.52 43.27 43.76
CA ALA A 52 -110.86 43.68 44.20
C ALA A 52 -110.88 45.12 44.74
N ALA A 53 -109.79 45.58 45.38
CA ALA A 53 -109.65 46.94 45.88
C ALA A 53 -109.51 47.96 44.73
N THR A 54 -108.86 47.57 43.63
CA THR A 54 -108.53 48.47 42.50
C THR A 54 -109.49 48.37 41.30
N ALA A 55 -110.34 47.35 41.22
CA ALA A 55 -111.26 47.18 40.09
C ALA A 55 -112.49 48.11 40.11
N GLY A 56 -112.86 48.65 38.93
CA GLY A 56 -114.09 49.43 38.74
C GLY A 56 -115.39 48.64 38.99
N MET A 57 -116.49 49.34 39.32
CA MET A 57 -117.74 48.76 39.87
C MET A 57 -118.23 47.46 39.22
N LEU A 58 -118.23 47.36 37.89
CA LEU A 58 -118.74 46.19 37.16
C LEU A 58 -117.83 44.94 37.26
N LYS A 59 -116.52 45.09 37.46
CA LYS A 59 -115.59 43.96 37.68
C LYS A 59 -115.50 43.54 39.15
N LYS A 60 -115.81 44.46 40.08
CA LYS A 60 -115.68 44.25 41.52
C LYS A 60 -116.51 43.08 42.07
N GLY A 61 -117.71 42.85 41.55
CA GLY A 61 -118.57 41.74 41.98
C GLY A 61 -118.00 40.34 41.70
N LYS A 62 -117.41 40.13 40.50
CA LYS A 62 -116.80 38.84 40.13
C LYS A 62 -115.51 38.57 40.92
N VAL A 63 -114.66 39.58 41.09
CA VAL A 63 -113.43 39.44 41.86
C VAL A 63 -113.75 39.20 43.34
N LYS A 64 -114.76 39.87 43.91
CA LYS A 64 -115.17 39.64 45.30
C LYS A 64 -115.64 38.20 45.57
N ALA A 65 -116.41 37.60 44.65
CA ALA A 65 -116.80 36.20 44.76
C ALA A 65 -115.60 35.24 44.67
N GLN A 66 -114.58 35.58 43.87
CA GLN A 66 -113.33 34.81 43.81
C GLN A 66 -112.50 34.96 45.10
N VAL A 67 -112.44 36.17 45.68
CA VAL A 67 -111.79 36.42 46.98
C VAL A 67 -112.46 35.60 48.08
N GLU A 68 -113.79 35.56 48.15
CA GLU A 68 -114.52 34.74 49.14
C GLU A 68 -114.26 33.23 48.95
N LYS A 69 -114.18 32.76 47.70
CA LYS A 69 -113.84 31.35 47.41
C LYS A 69 -112.43 31.00 47.88
N VAL A 70 -111.43 31.80 47.51
CA VAL A 70 -110.02 31.55 47.90
C VAL A 70 -109.83 31.72 49.42
N ALA A 71 -110.58 32.62 50.07
CA ALA A 71 -110.59 32.72 51.54
C ALA A 71 -111.06 31.43 52.21
N SER A 72 -112.14 30.82 51.70
CA SER A 72 -112.65 29.54 52.21
C SER A 72 -111.64 28.41 51.97
N GLU A 73 -111.05 28.35 50.78
CA GLU A 73 -110.00 27.36 50.46
C GLU A 73 -108.79 27.50 51.40
N LEU A 74 -108.32 28.74 51.63
CA LEU A 74 -107.22 29.01 52.57
C LEU A 74 -107.56 28.54 53.99
N GLN A 75 -108.79 28.78 54.46
CA GLN A 75 -109.23 28.36 55.78
C GLN A 75 -109.28 26.83 55.93
N ASP A 76 -109.82 26.13 54.93
CA ASP A 76 -109.93 24.67 54.95
C ASP A 76 -108.54 24.00 54.94
N TYR A 77 -107.64 24.46 54.07
CA TYR A 77 -106.27 23.96 54.02
C TYR A 77 -105.49 24.31 55.30
N PHE A 78 -105.72 25.49 55.88
CA PHE A 78 -105.07 25.88 57.14
C PHE A 78 -105.48 24.92 58.26
N MET A 79 -106.78 24.68 58.42
CA MET A 79 -107.29 23.76 59.46
C MET A 79 -106.92 22.28 59.19
N ARG A 80 -106.66 21.90 57.94
CA ARG A 80 -106.10 20.58 57.61
C ARG A 80 -104.64 20.48 58.05
N THR A 81 -103.84 21.50 57.77
CA THR A 81 -102.41 21.52 58.15
C THR A 81 -102.23 21.55 59.66
N VAL A 82 -103.08 22.29 60.39
CA VAL A 82 -103.09 22.28 61.86
C VAL A 82 -103.37 20.87 62.41
N ARG A 83 -104.28 20.10 61.79
CA ARG A 83 -104.57 18.72 62.18
C ARG A 83 -103.40 17.79 61.91
N ASP A 84 -102.81 17.88 60.72
CA ASP A 84 -101.65 17.06 60.37
C ASP A 84 -100.47 17.33 61.34
N PHE A 85 -100.22 18.59 61.68
CA PHE A 85 -99.17 18.95 62.66
C PHE A 85 -99.50 18.46 64.07
N ALA A 86 -100.78 18.44 64.46
CA ALA A 86 -101.21 17.87 65.73
C ALA A 86 -100.92 16.36 65.82
N ASP A 87 -101.23 15.61 64.76
CA ASP A 87 -100.97 14.17 64.72
C ASP A 87 -99.47 13.86 64.78
N LEU A 88 -98.65 14.67 64.10
CA LEU A 88 -97.19 14.59 64.19
C LEU A 88 -96.69 14.87 65.61
N LEU A 89 -97.11 15.98 66.23
CA LEU A 89 -96.73 16.31 67.61
C LEU A 89 -97.17 15.24 68.61
N LYS A 90 -98.37 14.67 68.42
CA LYS A 90 -98.90 13.61 69.27
C LYS A 90 -98.10 12.32 69.14
N LYS A 91 -97.63 11.99 67.94
CA LYS A 91 -96.74 10.86 67.70
C LYS A 91 -95.40 11.06 68.41
N GLU A 92 -94.76 12.21 68.21
CA GLU A 92 -93.48 12.51 68.88
C GLU A 92 -93.61 12.52 70.41
N GLN A 93 -94.71 13.07 70.95
CA GLN A 93 -94.97 13.01 72.39
C GLN A 93 -95.12 11.56 72.89
N ARG A 94 -95.81 10.69 72.15
CA ARG A 94 -95.93 9.27 72.50
C ARG A 94 -94.57 8.56 72.48
N ASP A 95 -93.74 8.86 71.50
CA ASP A 95 -92.41 8.26 71.38
C ASP A 95 -91.50 8.70 72.55
N VAL A 96 -91.56 9.97 72.94
CA VAL A 96 -90.86 10.48 74.14
C VAL A 96 -91.43 9.88 75.44
N ILE A 97 -92.75 9.66 75.53
CA ILE A 97 -93.36 8.99 76.69
C ILE A 97 -92.96 7.51 76.77
N ALA A 98 -92.82 6.82 75.64
CA ALA A 98 -92.42 5.41 75.62
C ALA A 98 -91.03 5.18 76.21
N ILE A 99 -90.12 6.16 76.07
CA ILE A 99 -88.76 6.11 76.60
C ILE A 99 -88.62 6.75 77.99
N LEU A 100 -89.72 7.23 78.59
CA LEU A 100 -89.72 7.93 79.87
C LEU A 100 -89.06 7.14 81.02
N PRO A 101 -89.18 5.81 81.14
CA PRO A 101 -88.47 5.03 82.17
C PRO A 101 -86.95 5.09 82.03
N LYS A 102 -86.43 5.06 80.79
CA LYS A 102 -85.00 5.19 80.51
C LYS A 102 -84.53 6.62 80.72
N LEU A 103 -85.34 7.58 80.29
CA LEU A 103 -85.08 8.99 80.50
C LEU A 103 -85.01 9.32 82.00
N GLN A 104 -85.88 8.73 82.82
CA GLN A 104 -85.90 8.92 84.26
C GLN A 104 -84.63 8.40 84.95
N ALA A 105 -83.97 7.38 84.39
CA ALA A 105 -82.71 6.86 84.92
C ALA A 105 -81.50 7.78 84.62
N ILE A 106 -81.55 8.53 83.51
CA ILE A 106 -80.46 9.41 83.06
C ILE A 106 -80.69 10.85 83.55
N LYS A 107 -81.94 11.32 83.47
CA LYS A 107 -82.39 12.71 83.70
C LYS A 107 -83.81 12.75 84.33
N PRO A 108 -83.90 12.64 85.66
CA PRO A 108 -85.18 12.48 86.36
C PRO A 108 -86.06 13.75 86.41
N GLU A 109 -85.48 14.94 86.33
CA GLU A 109 -86.23 16.21 86.43
C GLU A 109 -86.95 16.52 85.11
N GLU A 110 -86.25 16.35 83.99
CA GLU A 110 -86.78 16.55 82.63
C GLU A 110 -87.83 15.49 82.28
N ALA A 111 -87.61 14.23 82.70
CA ALA A 111 -88.58 13.14 82.54
C ALA A 111 -89.91 13.44 83.27
N LYS A 112 -89.86 13.96 84.50
CA LYS A 112 -91.06 14.37 85.25
C LYS A 112 -91.77 15.54 84.56
N ALA A 113 -91.03 16.55 84.09
CA ALA A 113 -91.59 17.69 83.41
C ALA A 113 -92.34 17.29 82.12
N ILE A 114 -91.78 16.38 81.31
CA ILE A 114 -92.42 15.91 80.08
C ILE A 114 -93.64 15.03 80.39
N ALA A 115 -93.58 14.18 81.42
CA ALA A 115 -94.71 13.33 81.83
C ALA A 115 -95.96 14.14 82.24
N THR A 116 -95.77 15.36 82.76
CA THR A 116 -96.89 16.24 83.17
C THR A 116 -97.58 16.98 82.02
N LEU A 117 -97.05 16.92 80.80
CA LEU A 117 -97.64 17.61 79.65
C LEU A 117 -98.83 16.82 79.09
N SER A 118 -100.03 17.40 79.14
CA SER A 118 -101.23 16.82 78.52
C SER A 118 -101.44 17.35 77.10
N PHE A 119 -101.66 16.47 76.12
CA PHE A 119 -101.97 16.87 74.75
C PHE A 119 -103.36 17.53 74.67
N PRO A 120 -103.51 18.70 74.01
CA PRO A 120 -104.81 19.38 73.93
C PRO A 120 -105.80 18.62 73.03
N SER A 121 -107.11 18.69 73.37
CA SER A 121 -108.18 18.17 72.51
C SER A 121 -108.47 19.16 71.37
N ILE A 122 -108.34 18.72 70.12
CA ILE A 122 -108.51 19.55 68.92
C ILE A 122 -109.79 19.12 68.20
N ALA A 123 -110.76 20.03 68.04
CA ALA A 123 -112.03 19.78 67.35
C ALA A 123 -111.99 20.25 65.89
N ALA A 124 -112.93 19.79 65.06
CA ALA A 124 -112.86 19.86 63.60
C ALA A 124 -113.17 21.23 62.97
N GLY A 125 -112.60 22.35 63.47
CA GLY A 125 -112.67 23.62 62.71
C GLY A 125 -112.63 24.93 63.48
N ASN A 126 -112.21 24.99 64.75
CA ASN A 126 -112.19 26.25 65.50
C ASN A 126 -110.76 26.87 65.55
N PRO A 127 -110.57 28.16 65.20
CA PRO A 127 -109.29 28.86 65.35
C PRO A 127 -108.74 28.90 66.80
N GLU A 128 -109.56 28.73 67.83
CA GLU A 128 -109.09 28.59 69.22
C GLU A 128 -108.27 27.30 69.46
N ASP A 129 -108.52 26.25 68.68
CA ASP A 129 -107.82 24.97 68.82
C ASP A 129 -106.37 25.08 68.34
N PHE A 130 -106.10 25.93 67.35
CA PHE A 130 -104.74 26.21 66.90
C PHE A 130 -103.90 26.89 67.99
N GLN A 131 -104.47 27.82 68.76
CA GLN A 131 -103.75 28.49 69.85
C GLN A 131 -103.37 27.51 70.98
N LYS A 132 -104.27 26.59 71.33
CA LYS A 132 -104.01 25.55 72.33
C LYS A 132 -102.90 24.58 71.85
N LEU A 133 -102.95 24.17 70.59
CA LEU A 133 -101.90 23.33 70.00
C LEU A 133 -100.56 24.05 69.96
N TYR A 134 -100.53 25.31 69.55
CA TYR A 134 -99.31 26.14 69.51
C TYR A 134 -98.67 26.26 70.91
N GLY A 135 -99.45 26.55 71.95
CA GLY A 135 -98.93 26.64 73.33
C GLY A 135 -98.37 25.31 73.86
N PHE A 136 -99.01 24.18 73.50
CA PHE A 136 -98.47 22.85 73.77
C PHE A 136 -97.16 22.60 73.01
N ALA A 137 -97.14 22.87 71.69
CA ALA A 137 -95.99 22.67 70.82
C ALA A 137 -94.77 23.48 71.29
N GLU A 138 -94.98 24.72 71.72
CA GLU A 138 -93.93 25.59 72.26
C GLU A 138 -93.33 25.01 73.55
N THR A 139 -94.17 24.56 74.47
CA THR A 139 -93.70 24.01 75.75
C THR A 139 -92.99 22.66 75.56
N PHE A 140 -93.56 21.79 74.73
CA PHE A 140 -93.01 20.46 74.44
C PHE A 140 -91.71 20.54 73.64
N SER A 141 -91.63 21.42 72.63
CA SER A 141 -90.42 21.60 71.83
C SER A 141 -89.27 22.17 72.65
N LYS A 142 -89.49 23.23 73.45
CA LYS A 142 -88.44 23.79 74.33
C LYS A 142 -87.82 22.74 75.25
N ARG A 143 -88.65 21.87 75.83
CA ARG A 143 -88.19 20.78 76.72
C ARG A 143 -87.46 19.67 75.96
N SER A 144 -87.97 19.29 74.79
CA SER A 144 -87.38 18.22 73.97
C SER A 144 -86.05 18.65 73.33
N VAL A 145 -85.93 19.91 72.89
CA VAL A 145 -84.69 20.46 72.32
C VAL A 145 -83.59 20.55 73.37
N ALA A 146 -83.89 21.04 74.58
CA ALA A 146 -82.92 21.07 75.67
C ALA A 146 -82.40 19.66 76.00
N LEU A 147 -83.32 18.69 76.05
CA LEU A 147 -82.99 17.30 76.31
C LEU A 147 -82.13 16.67 75.19
N HIS A 148 -82.45 16.95 73.92
CA HIS A 148 -81.70 16.49 72.77
C HIS A 148 -80.26 17.02 72.76
N GLN A 149 -80.08 18.32 72.98
CA GLN A 149 -78.76 18.95 72.99
C GLN A 149 -77.83 18.36 74.06
N GLU A 150 -78.36 18.10 75.26
CA GLU A 150 -77.56 17.52 76.34
C GLU A 150 -77.16 16.07 76.07
N ILE A 151 -78.11 15.21 75.68
CA ILE A 151 -77.83 13.79 75.42
C ILE A 151 -76.92 13.64 74.21
N SER A 152 -77.11 14.47 73.17
CA SER A 152 -76.23 14.50 72.00
C SER A 152 -74.78 14.84 72.39
N ARG A 153 -74.57 15.87 73.23
CA ARG A 153 -73.23 16.23 73.70
C ARG A 153 -72.55 15.09 74.49
N GLU A 154 -73.27 14.45 75.41
CA GLU A 154 -72.73 13.33 76.20
C GLU A 154 -72.36 12.14 75.29
N THR A 155 -73.25 11.80 74.35
CA THR A 155 -73.05 10.69 73.40
C THR A 155 -71.86 10.93 72.48
N ARG A 156 -71.69 12.16 71.97
CA ARG A 156 -70.56 12.53 71.10
C ARG A 156 -69.24 12.43 71.83
N THR A 157 -69.18 12.98 73.05
CA THR A 157 -67.96 12.99 73.86
C THR A 157 -67.49 11.55 74.10
N LEU A 158 -68.42 10.66 74.46
CA LEU A 158 -68.09 9.25 74.71
C LEU A 158 -67.69 8.49 73.43
N LEU A 159 -68.35 8.77 72.29
CA LEU A 159 -67.98 8.18 70.99
C LEU A 159 -66.56 8.54 70.59
N ASP A 160 -66.20 9.83 70.67
CA ASP A 160 -64.87 10.33 70.31
C ASP A 160 -63.79 9.77 71.24
N GLU A 161 -64.07 9.66 72.54
CA GLU A 161 -63.18 9.05 73.52
C GLU A 161 -62.95 7.55 73.25
N ASN A 162 -64.01 6.80 72.93
CA ASN A 162 -63.90 5.40 72.59
C ASN A 162 -63.11 5.19 71.29
N LYS A 163 -63.36 5.98 70.22
CA LYS A 163 -62.61 5.90 68.96
C LYS A 163 -61.11 6.07 69.19
N ARG A 164 -60.71 7.11 69.93
CA ARG A 164 -59.30 7.36 70.30
C ARG A 164 -58.68 6.21 71.09
N THR A 165 -59.46 5.63 72.02
CA THR A 165 -59.00 4.51 72.85
C THR A 165 -58.79 3.25 72.00
N VAL A 166 -59.70 2.93 71.08
CA VAL A 166 -59.59 1.78 70.15
C VAL A 166 -58.35 1.91 69.26
N GLU A 167 -58.16 3.06 68.60
CA GLU A 167 -57.00 3.32 67.74
C GLU A 167 -55.67 3.17 68.49
N THR A 168 -55.64 3.60 69.74
CA THR A 168 -54.47 3.47 70.60
C THR A 168 -54.22 2.01 70.97
N TYR A 169 -55.26 1.29 71.38
CA TYR A 169 -55.10 -0.07 71.91
C TYR A 169 -54.76 -1.07 70.81
N GLN A 170 -55.34 -0.91 69.61
CA GLN A 170 -55.07 -1.77 68.44
C GLN A 170 -53.61 -1.80 68.00
N ARG A 171 -52.81 -0.79 68.36
CA ARG A 171 -51.36 -0.76 68.08
C ARG A 171 -50.57 -1.75 68.92
N HIS A 172 -51.12 -2.21 70.04
CA HIS A 172 -50.39 -2.98 71.05
C HIS A 172 -51.08 -4.29 71.44
N VAL A 173 -52.41 -4.38 71.28
CA VAL A 173 -53.22 -5.56 71.60
C VAL A 173 -54.30 -5.73 70.52
N SER A 174 -54.66 -6.96 70.20
CA SER A 174 -55.80 -7.25 69.31
C SER A 174 -57.12 -6.93 70.02
N ILE A 175 -57.91 -6.02 69.46
CA ILE A 175 -59.24 -5.65 69.95
C ILE A 175 -60.30 -6.34 69.08
N ASP A 176 -61.15 -7.16 69.69
CA ASP A 176 -62.30 -7.76 69.01
C ASP A 176 -63.24 -6.67 68.48
N THR A 177 -63.41 -6.64 67.16
CA THR A 177 -64.24 -5.65 66.46
C THR A 177 -65.74 -5.82 66.74
N GLY A 178 -66.17 -7.02 67.16
CA GLY A 178 -67.55 -7.28 67.58
C GLY A 178 -67.93 -6.54 68.87
N GLU A 179 -67.00 -6.41 69.80
CA GLU A 179 -67.20 -5.77 71.12
C GLU A 179 -67.09 -4.23 71.08
N VAL A 180 -66.67 -3.66 69.94
CA VAL A 180 -66.59 -2.20 69.69
C VAL A 180 -67.26 -1.79 68.38
N ALA A 181 -68.25 -2.57 67.94
CA ALA A 181 -68.89 -2.41 66.64
C ALA A 181 -69.60 -1.04 66.48
N THR A 182 -70.14 -0.49 67.56
CA THR A 182 -70.86 0.79 67.56
C THR A 182 -69.89 1.97 67.42
N THR A 183 -68.77 1.94 68.15
CA THR A 183 -67.70 2.95 68.08
C THR A 183 -67.06 3.00 66.69
N THR A 184 -66.89 1.85 66.03
CA THR A 184 -66.25 1.75 64.70
C THR A 184 -67.19 2.11 63.54
N SER A 185 -68.51 1.91 63.67
CA SER A 185 -69.47 2.13 62.58
C SER A 185 -70.20 3.48 62.60
N THR A 186 -70.13 4.24 63.70
CA THR A 186 -70.90 5.49 63.85
C THR A 186 -70.01 6.71 63.64
N ASP A 187 -70.29 7.55 62.64
CA ASP A 187 -69.50 8.75 62.33
C ASP A 187 -70.15 10.08 62.75
N ASP A 188 -71.48 10.20 62.67
CA ASP A 188 -72.21 11.39 63.09
C ASP A 188 -73.49 11.00 63.87
N ILE A 189 -73.86 11.86 64.83
CA ILE A 189 -75.02 11.67 65.72
C ILE A 189 -76.00 12.86 65.63
N SER A 190 -75.68 13.89 64.84
CA SER A 190 -76.39 15.16 64.81
C SER A 190 -77.87 15.04 64.37
N SER A 191 -78.20 14.07 63.52
CA SER A 191 -79.55 13.86 62.96
C SER A 191 -80.40 12.84 63.72
N LEU A 192 -79.91 12.29 64.84
CA LEU A 192 -80.61 11.25 65.60
C LEU A 192 -81.65 11.85 66.55
N SER A 193 -82.80 11.19 66.69
CA SER A 193 -83.81 11.55 67.69
C SER A 193 -83.33 11.24 69.11
N VAL A 194 -83.97 11.84 70.13
CA VAL A 194 -83.64 11.60 71.55
C VAL A 194 -83.66 10.11 71.90
N MET A 195 -84.62 9.35 71.36
CA MET A 195 -84.71 7.91 71.56
C MET A 195 -83.47 7.16 71.05
N ASN A 196 -83.04 7.46 69.83
CA ASN A 196 -81.90 6.81 69.20
C ASN A 196 -80.58 7.21 69.86
N LEU A 197 -80.46 8.46 70.31
CA LEU A 197 -79.31 8.93 71.06
C LEU A 197 -79.15 8.20 72.40
N ILE A 198 -80.23 7.96 73.14
CA ILE A 198 -80.18 7.21 74.41
C ILE A 198 -79.74 5.77 74.18
N LEU A 199 -80.26 5.09 73.15
CA LEU A 199 -79.87 3.72 72.82
C LEU A 199 -78.39 3.64 72.39
N LEU A 200 -77.92 4.63 71.63
CA LEU A 200 -76.52 4.74 71.23
C LEU A 200 -75.62 4.96 72.45
N LEU A 201 -76.00 5.85 73.36
CA LEU A 201 -75.27 6.13 74.60
C LEU A 201 -75.14 4.89 75.50
N GLU A 202 -76.21 4.09 75.65
CA GLU A 202 -76.17 2.83 76.40
C GLU A 202 -75.14 1.85 75.81
N ARG A 203 -75.11 1.71 74.48
CA ARG A 203 -74.14 0.84 73.79
C ARG A 203 -72.71 1.36 73.96
N LEU A 204 -72.47 2.65 73.76
CA LEU A 204 -71.14 3.25 73.92
C LEU A 204 -70.61 3.13 75.36
N LYS A 205 -71.48 3.20 76.38
CA LYS A 205 -71.11 2.94 77.78
C LYS A 205 -70.69 1.48 78.01
N ALA A 206 -71.35 0.52 77.36
CA ALA A 206 -70.95 -0.88 77.42
C ALA A 206 -69.58 -1.11 76.75
N GLU A 207 -69.39 -0.57 75.54
CA GLU A 207 -68.10 -0.65 74.82
C GLU A 207 -66.96 0.03 75.60
N ARG A 208 -67.24 1.16 76.26
CA ARG A 208 -66.27 1.83 77.14
C ARG A 208 -65.82 0.92 78.28
N THR A 209 -66.75 0.19 78.89
CA THR A 209 -66.46 -0.74 79.99
C THR A 209 -65.55 -1.88 79.52
N TYR A 210 -65.78 -2.40 78.31
CA TYR A 210 -64.90 -3.38 77.68
C TYR A 210 -63.49 -2.82 77.45
N LEU A 211 -63.38 -1.62 76.86
CA LEU A 211 -62.09 -0.96 76.64
C LEU A 211 -61.35 -0.69 77.96
N ASP A 212 -62.04 -0.23 79.00
CA ASP A 212 -61.43 0.01 80.30
C ASP A 212 -60.89 -1.29 80.94
N SER A 213 -61.53 -2.44 80.70
CA SER A 213 -61.04 -3.75 81.17
C SER A 213 -59.72 -4.20 80.53
N ARG A 214 -59.41 -3.71 79.32
CA ARG A 214 -58.18 -4.04 78.57
C ARG A 214 -57.01 -3.11 78.89
N LYS A 215 -57.23 -2.05 79.65
CA LYS A 215 -56.23 -1.02 79.96
C LYS A 215 -54.94 -1.57 80.59
N ASP A 216 -55.07 -2.51 81.51
CA ASP A 216 -53.92 -3.08 82.22
C ASP A 216 -53.08 -4.01 81.33
N GLU A 217 -53.74 -4.73 80.42
CA GLU A 217 -53.10 -5.58 79.42
C GLU A 217 -52.30 -4.73 78.41
N VAL A 218 -52.92 -3.67 77.89
CA VAL A 218 -52.26 -2.72 76.99
C VAL A 218 -51.10 -2.03 77.68
N SER A 219 -51.24 -1.61 78.94
CA SER A 219 -50.15 -0.98 79.70
C SER A 219 -48.96 -1.92 79.88
N ARG A 220 -49.21 -3.21 80.17
CA ARG A 220 -48.15 -4.21 80.30
C ARG A 220 -47.42 -4.45 78.98
N MET A 221 -48.17 -4.66 77.90
CA MET A 221 -47.60 -4.91 76.58
C MET A 221 -46.83 -3.69 76.06
N LEU A 222 -47.39 -2.49 76.21
CA LEU A 222 -46.74 -1.24 75.82
C LEU A 222 -45.42 -1.02 76.58
N SER A 223 -45.39 -1.28 77.89
CA SER A 223 -44.15 -1.19 78.67
C SER A 223 -43.06 -2.14 78.16
N VAL A 224 -43.42 -3.40 77.86
CA VAL A 224 -42.47 -4.39 77.29
C VAL A 224 -42.01 -3.98 75.90
N HIS A 225 -42.94 -3.55 75.03
CA HIS A 225 -42.62 -3.09 73.68
C HIS A 225 -41.71 -1.88 73.69
N LEU A 226 -41.97 -0.88 74.55
CA LEU A 226 -41.14 0.32 74.65
C LEU A 226 -39.69 0.01 75.01
N VAL A 227 -39.46 -0.84 76.02
CA VAL A 227 -38.11 -1.20 76.43
C VAL A 227 -37.38 -1.94 75.30
N SER A 228 -38.04 -2.93 74.69
CA SER A 228 -37.48 -3.67 73.55
C SER A 228 -37.18 -2.76 72.35
N ASP A 229 -38.07 -1.81 72.07
CA ASP A 229 -37.93 -0.88 70.95
C ASP A 229 -36.82 0.15 71.18
N ILE A 230 -36.63 0.61 72.41
CA ILE A 230 -35.52 1.49 72.79
C ILE A 230 -34.17 0.74 72.69
N ASP A 231 -34.10 -0.51 73.15
CA ASP A 231 -32.89 -1.32 73.05
C ASP A 231 -32.50 -1.59 71.59
N SER A 232 -33.46 -1.97 70.75
CA SER A 232 -33.21 -2.19 69.31
C SER A 232 -32.72 -0.92 68.60
N LEU A 233 -33.28 0.24 68.98
CA LEU A 233 -32.85 1.53 68.45
C LEU A 233 -31.46 1.92 68.96
N SER A 234 -31.12 1.60 70.20
CA SER A 234 -29.78 1.83 70.75
C SER A 234 -28.71 1.01 70.02
N VAL A 235 -28.97 -0.26 69.72
CA VAL A 235 -28.07 -1.11 68.92
C VAL A 235 -27.90 -0.55 67.50
N SER A 236 -29.00 -0.06 66.91
CA SER A 236 -28.97 0.59 65.60
C SER A 236 -28.12 1.86 65.63
N VAL A 237 -28.20 2.66 66.70
CA VAL A 237 -27.40 3.87 66.93
C VAL A 237 -25.91 3.56 67.01
N GLU A 238 -25.52 2.54 67.77
CA GLU A 238 -24.11 2.12 67.85
C GLU A 238 -23.58 1.65 66.49
N THR A 239 -24.40 0.93 65.73
CA THR A 239 -24.05 0.47 64.38
C THR A 239 -23.92 1.66 63.41
N ALA A 240 -24.82 2.65 63.47
CA ALA A 240 -24.74 3.87 62.69
C ALA A 240 -23.45 4.66 62.98
N SER A 241 -23.09 4.78 64.27
CA SER A 241 -21.88 5.48 64.70
C SER A 241 -20.61 4.77 64.23
N LYS A 242 -20.56 3.43 64.30
CA LYS A 242 -19.44 2.63 63.74
C LYS A 242 -19.29 2.80 62.22
N LEU A 243 -20.40 3.00 61.51
CA LEU A 243 -20.43 3.27 60.06
C LEU A 243 -20.16 4.76 59.71
N GLY A 244 -19.81 5.59 60.69
CA GLY A 244 -19.39 6.98 60.46
C GLY A 244 -20.52 8.01 60.41
N LEU A 245 -21.69 7.71 61.00
CA LEU A 245 -22.72 8.72 61.24
C LEU A 245 -22.40 9.50 62.52
N GLU A 246 -22.17 10.82 62.39
CA GLU A 246 -22.02 11.71 63.53
C GLU A 246 -23.39 12.01 64.15
N LEU A 247 -23.67 11.38 65.28
CA LEU A 247 -24.87 11.64 66.06
C LEU A 247 -24.62 12.81 67.05
N PRO A 248 -25.60 13.69 67.32
CA PRO A 248 -25.48 14.70 68.37
C PRO A 248 -25.11 14.06 69.71
N MET A 249 -24.22 14.69 70.50
CA MET A 249 -23.74 14.15 71.77
C MET A 249 -24.88 13.70 72.72
N ASP A 250 -26.03 14.36 72.65
CA ASP A 250 -27.17 14.09 73.52
C ASP A 250 -28.10 12.97 73.01
N PHE A 251 -27.91 12.44 71.80
CA PHE A 251 -28.86 11.50 71.19
C PHE A 251 -28.90 10.15 71.94
N SER A 252 -27.73 9.57 72.22
CA SER A 252 -27.60 8.36 73.03
C SER A 252 -28.06 8.60 74.48
N GLN A 253 -27.87 9.82 75.00
CA GLN A 253 -28.34 10.19 76.34
C GLN A 253 -29.87 10.27 76.39
N LYS A 254 -30.53 10.81 75.35
CA LYS A 254 -32.00 10.83 75.21
C LYS A 254 -32.58 9.42 75.20
N LEU A 255 -31.98 8.47 74.48
CA LEU A 255 -32.43 7.07 74.48
C LEU A 255 -32.30 6.41 75.87
N ARG A 256 -31.21 6.66 76.60
CA ARG A 256 -31.05 6.15 77.97
C ARG A 256 -32.08 6.73 78.94
N VAL A 257 -32.40 8.02 78.80
CA VAL A 257 -33.45 8.66 79.61
C VAL A 257 -34.81 8.05 79.30
N LEU A 258 -35.13 7.86 78.01
CA LEU A 258 -36.36 7.18 77.58
C LEU A 258 -36.44 5.74 78.14
N ALA A 259 -35.36 4.96 78.08
CA ALA A 259 -35.33 3.59 78.62
C ALA A 259 -35.62 3.57 80.12
N ARG A 260 -34.95 4.46 80.87
CA ARG A 260 -35.12 4.58 82.32
C ARG A 260 -36.55 4.99 82.69
N ASP A 261 -37.12 5.93 81.95
CA ASP A 261 -38.44 6.48 82.24
C ASP A 261 -39.54 5.49 81.80
N ALA A 262 -39.33 4.73 80.72
CA ALA A 262 -40.22 3.62 80.29
C ALA A 262 -40.24 2.46 81.30
N GLY A 263 -39.08 2.09 81.85
CA GLY A 263 -39.00 1.05 82.89
C GLY A 263 -39.64 1.41 84.23
N LYS A 264 -39.93 2.71 84.47
CA LYS A 264 -40.57 3.21 85.70
C LYS A 264 -42.04 3.60 85.51
N ALA A 265 -42.51 3.67 84.27
CA ALA A 265 -43.86 4.10 83.95
C ALA A 265 -44.88 3.00 84.31
N THR A 266 -45.79 3.31 85.22
CA THR A 266 -46.83 2.39 85.71
C THR A 266 -48.24 2.72 85.20
N ASN A 267 -48.40 3.84 84.50
CA ASN A 267 -49.69 4.26 83.95
C ASN A 267 -49.63 4.39 82.41
N LEU A 268 -50.75 4.09 81.77
CA LEU A 268 -50.86 4.08 80.31
C LEU A 268 -50.51 5.43 79.68
N THR A 269 -50.92 6.54 80.29
CA THR A 269 -50.71 7.89 79.75
C THR A 269 -49.22 8.26 79.65
N THR A 270 -48.43 7.89 80.66
CA THR A 270 -46.97 8.10 80.62
C THR A 270 -46.31 7.18 79.61
N LEU A 271 -46.73 5.92 79.53
CA LEU A 271 -46.23 4.98 78.51
C LEU A 271 -46.51 5.48 77.08
N MET A 272 -47.70 5.99 76.79
CA MET A 272 -48.03 6.57 75.48
C MET A 272 -47.22 7.83 75.14
N SER A 273 -46.95 8.68 76.14
CA SER A 273 -46.09 9.86 75.95
C SER A 273 -44.67 9.44 75.57
N LEU A 274 -44.14 8.42 76.25
CA LEU A 274 -42.82 7.87 75.96
C LEU A 274 -42.75 7.17 74.60
N ASP A 275 -43.81 6.49 74.17
CA ASP A 275 -43.91 5.93 72.80
C ASP A 275 -43.84 7.00 71.72
N ASN A 276 -44.59 8.10 71.88
CA ASN A 276 -44.53 9.21 70.94
C ASN A 276 -43.13 9.86 70.89
N GLN A 277 -42.47 9.98 72.05
CA GLN A 277 -41.08 10.47 72.09
C GLN A 277 -40.13 9.50 71.38
N LEU A 278 -40.29 8.20 71.57
CA LEU A 278 -39.50 7.18 70.88
C LEU A 278 -39.69 7.21 69.36
N GLN A 279 -40.92 7.37 68.87
CA GLN A 279 -41.22 7.51 67.44
C GLN A 279 -40.60 8.76 66.81
N SER A 280 -40.60 9.88 67.56
CA SER A 280 -39.89 11.09 67.15
C SER A 280 -38.38 10.85 67.00
N VAL A 281 -37.77 10.16 67.96
CA VAL A 281 -36.35 9.80 67.93
C VAL A 281 -36.03 8.83 66.78
N ARG A 282 -36.90 7.84 66.51
CA ARG A 282 -36.79 6.93 65.35
C ARG A 282 -36.80 7.70 64.03
N THR A 283 -37.71 8.66 63.89
CA THR A 283 -37.84 9.50 62.68
C THR A 283 -36.61 10.37 62.49
N GLN A 284 -36.09 10.97 63.58
CA GLN A 284 -34.88 11.77 63.54
C GLN A 284 -33.68 10.93 63.08
N MET A 285 -33.50 9.72 63.61
CA MET A 285 -32.43 8.82 63.19
C MET A 285 -32.56 8.40 61.73
N ALA A 286 -33.76 8.06 61.28
CA ALA A 286 -34.02 7.70 59.89
C ALA A 286 -33.65 8.84 58.93
N ASN A 287 -34.03 10.08 59.26
CA ASN A 287 -33.68 11.25 58.43
C ASN A 287 -32.17 11.49 58.39
N MET A 288 -31.47 11.42 59.53
CA MET A 288 -30.02 11.55 59.57
C MET A 288 -29.30 10.49 58.71
N LEU A 289 -29.77 9.25 58.72
CA LEU A 289 -29.24 8.19 57.87
C LEU A 289 -29.49 8.46 56.38
N ARG A 290 -30.70 8.90 56.01
CA ARG A 290 -31.03 9.27 54.62
C ARG A 290 -30.13 10.39 54.12
N ASP A 291 -30.00 11.47 54.88
CA ASP A 291 -29.17 12.62 54.53
C ASP A 291 -27.71 12.22 54.35
N ARG A 292 -27.17 11.36 55.24
CA ARG A 292 -25.79 10.89 55.13
C ARG A 292 -25.57 10.02 53.89
N ILE A 293 -26.48 9.12 53.57
CA ILE A 293 -26.41 8.27 52.35
C ILE A 293 -26.39 9.14 51.09
N ILE A 294 -27.26 10.16 51.02
CA ILE A 294 -27.32 11.11 49.91
C ILE A 294 -26.02 11.91 49.81
N ASN A 295 -25.54 12.43 50.94
CA ASN A 295 -24.34 13.26 50.98
C ASN A 295 -23.07 12.50 50.60
N ILE A 296 -22.88 11.24 51.02
CA ILE A 296 -21.71 10.44 50.61
C ILE A 296 -21.66 10.28 49.10
N LYS A 297 -22.81 9.97 48.47
CA LYS A 297 -22.90 9.87 47.01
C LYS A 297 -22.52 11.21 46.38
N HIS A 298 -23.12 12.31 46.83
CA HIS A 298 -22.87 13.62 46.26
C HIS A 298 -21.41 14.07 46.45
N GLU A 299 -20.86 14.00 47.67
CA GLU A 299 -19.48 14.37 47.99
C GLU A 299 -18.47 13.64 47.11
N VAL A 300 -18.56 12.31 47.01
CA VAL A 300 -17.60 11.51 46.22
C VAL A 300 -17.75 11.81 44.73
N THR A 301 -18.99 11.92 44.23
CA THR A 301 -19.22 12.15 42.79
C THR A 301 -18.81 13.57 42.37
N THR A 302 -19.11 14.59 43.17
CA THR A 302 -18.74 15.98 42.90
C THR A 302 -17.23 16.15 42.92
N LYS A 303 -16.52 15.56 43.89
CA LYS A 303 -15.04 15.61 43.96
C LYS A 303 -14.38 14.96 42.74
N ILE A 304 -14.92 13.85 42.26
CA ILE A 304 -14.46 13.16 41.05
C ILE A 304 -14.65 14.02 39.79
N VAL A 305 -15.83 14.64 39.66
CA VAL A 305 -16.22 15.46 38.50
C VAL A 305 -15.43 16.78 38.48
N GLU A 306 -15.30 17.45 39.62
CA GLU A 306 -14.44 18.63 39.78
C GLU A 306 -12.96 18.29 39.53
N GLY A 307 -12.55 17.06 39.82
CA GLY A 307 -11.23 16.50 39.51
C GLY A 307 -11.01 16.12 38.03
N GLY A 308 -11.97 16.32 37.13
CA GLY A 308 -11.81 16.08 35.69
C GLY A 308 -11.63 14.61 35.30
N ILE A 309 -12.03 13.68 36.17
CA ILE A 309 -12.04 12.24 35.88
C ILE A 309 -13.41 11.89 35.29
N PRO A 310 -13.50 11.37 34.05
CA PRO A 310 -14.78 10.98 33.48
C PRO A 310 -15.41 9.87 34.32
N THR A 311 -16.66 10.07 34.73
CA THR A 311 -17.47 9.14 35.54
C THR A 311 -17.98 7.91 34.75
N THR A 312 -17.29 7.57 33.66
CA THR A 312 -17.58 6.39 32.84
C THR A 312 -17.25 5.10 33.58
N ALA A 313 -18.03 4.04 33.31
CA ALA A 313 -18.01 2.76 34.04
C ALA A 313 -16.63 2.08 34.14
N ASP A 314 -15.69 2.42 33.25
CA ASP A 314 -14.34 1.84 33.22
C ASP A 314 -13.38 2.42 34.28
N ILE A 315 -13.70 3.57 34.89
CA ILE A 315 -12.73 4.30 35.74
C ILE A 315 -13.16 4.29 37.21
N ILE A 316 -14.45 4.39 37.49
CA ILE A 316 -14.99 4.48 38.85
C ILE A 316 -16.18 3.51 38.98
N PRO A 317 -16.23 2.68 40.03
CA PRO A 317 -17.36 1.79 40.29
C PRO A 317 -18.68 2.56 40.37
N GLN A 318 -19.76 2.01 39.81
CA GLN A 318 -21.07 2.66 39.90
C GLN A 318 -21.59 2.69 41.34
N ALA A 319 -22.15 3.83 41.75
CA ALA A 319 -22.74 3.96 43.07
C ALA A 319 -23.94 3.00 43.23
N PRO A 320 -24.08 2.31 44.38
CA PRO A 320 -25.21 1.42 44.61
C PRO A 320 -26.54 2.20 44.60
N VAL A 321 -27.58 1.58 44.04
CA VAL A 321 -28.94 2.15 44.02
C VAL A 321 -29.57 1.91 45.39
N ALA A 322 -29.46 2.90 46.29
CA ALA A 322 -30.23 2.93 47.52
C ALA A 322 -31.61 3.54 47.22
N GLY A 323 -32.69 2.78 47.35
CA GLY A 323 -34.04 3.32 47.37
C GLY A 323 -34.30 3.94 48.73
N ILE A 324 -34.26 5.26 48.86
CA ILE A 324 -34.18 5.96 50.16
C ILE A 324 -35.59 6.20 50.78
N GLU A 325 -36.64 6.04 49.97
CA GLU A 325 -38.04 6.30 50.35
C GLU A 325 -38.65 5.10 51.09
N ASN A 326 -39.25 5.37 52.26
CA ASN A 326 -39.97 4.41 53.12
C ASN A 326 -39.17 3.21 53.66
N LEU A 327 -37.83 3.27 53.67
CA LEU A 327 -37.02 2.25 54.33
C LEU A 327 -37.05 2.38 55.86
N ASP A 328 -37.05 1.22 56.52
CA ASP A 328 -36.81 1.07 57.95
C ASP A 328 -35.33 1.35 58.31
N ILE A 329 -35.05 1.57 59.59
CA ILE A 329 -33.70 1.94 60.07
C ILE A 329 -32.67 0.85 59.73
N SER A 330 -33.08 -0.42 59.75
CA SER A 330 -32.24 -1.58 59.35
C SER A 330 -31.79 -1.49 57.88
N SER A 331 -32.73 -1.27 56.96
CA SER A 331 -32.41 -1.16 55.53
C SER A 331 -31.60 0.10 55.22
N LEU A 332 -31.83 1.19 55.94
CA LEU A 332 -31.00 2.39 55.86
C LEU A 332 -29.55 2.11 56.33
N LEU A 333 -29.35 1.36 57.41
CA LEU A 333 -28.01 0.97 57.88
C LEU A 333 -27.28 0.06 56.89
N SER A 334 -27.98 -0.92 56.30
CA SER A 334 -27.40 -1.77 55.25
C SER A 334 -27.00 -0.96 54.01
N SER A 335 -27.85 0.00 53.62
CA SER A 335 -27.55 0.92 52.52
C SER A 335 -26.34 1.81 52.82
N LEU A 336 -26.21 2.31 54.04
CA LEU A 336 -25.02 3.05 54.49
C LEU A 336 -23.75 2.19 54.44
N GLY A 337 -23.83 0.93 54.87
CA GLY A 337 -22.71 -0.03 54.76
C GLY A 337 -22.24 -0.24 53.31
N ARG A 338 -23.18 -0.44 52.38
CA ARG A 338 -22.87 -0.56 50.94
C ARG A 338 -22.24 0.71 50.36
N MET A 339 -22.69 1.89 50.81
CA MET A 339 -22.09 3.17 50.39
C MET A 339 -20.66 3.35 50.93
N ALA A 340 -20.39 2.90 52.15
CA ALA A 340 -19.04 2.90 52.72
C ALA A 340 -18.09 1.95 51.98
N GLU A 341 -18.54 0.74 51.65
CA GLU A 341 -17.80 -0.22 50.82
C GLU A 341 -17.49 0.35 49.43
N TRP A 342 -18.49 0.95 48.79
CA TRP A 342 -18.32 1.63 47.50
C TRP A 342 -17.25 2.74 47.59
N THR A 343 -17.28 3.57 48.63
CA THR A 343 -16.25 4.60 48.84
C THR A 343 -14.84 4.00 48.97
N GLY A 344 -14.72 2.82 49.60
CA GLY A 344 -13.48 2.05 49.65
C GLY A 344 -13.03 1.55 48.27
N GLN A 345 -13.95 1.03 47.45
CA GLN A 345 -13.66 0.61 46.08
C GLN A 345 -13.21 1.78 45.19
N VAL A 346 -13.84 2.96 45.33
CA VAL A 346 -13.42 4.18 44.63
C VAL A 346 -11.99 4.56 44.99
N ARG A 347 -11.62 4.45 46.28
CA ARG A 347 -10.24 4.73 46.74
C ARG A 347 -9.22 3.79 46.13
N ILE A 348 -9.53 2.49 46.06
CA ILE A 348 -8.65 1.48 45.43
C ILE A 348 -8.49 1.78 43.94
N ALA A 349 -9.60 2.00 43.22
CA ALA A 349 -9.57 2.28 41.78
C ALA A 349 -8.76 3.56 41.47
N LEU A 350 -8.93 4.63 42.27
CA LEU A 350 -8.13 5.85 42.13
C LEU A 350 -6.65 5.59 42.43
N LYS A 351 -6.33 4.79 43.44
CA LYS A 351 -4.95 4.43 43.78
C LYS A 351 -4.27 3.71 42.60
N ASP A 352 -4.87 2.63 42.12
CA ASP A 352 -4.33 1.81 41.04
C ASP A 352 -4.11 2.67 39.78
N ARG A 353 -5.08 3.52 39.45
CA ARG A 353 -4.95 4.39 38.27
C ARG A 353 -3.89 5.46 38.41
N THR A 354 -3.71 5.99 39.62
CA THR A 354 -2.67 6.98 39.89
C THR A 354 -1.29 6.31 39.85
N GLU A 355 -1.16 5.08 40.34
CA GLU A 355 0.07 4.28 40.22
C GLU A 355 0.42 3.98 38.76
N ASP A 356 -0.55 3.61 37.92
CA ASP A 356 -0.36 3.43 36.47
C ASP A 356 0.23 4.68 35.81
N LEU A 357 -0.34 5.87 36.09
CA LEU A 357 0.14 7.13 35.55
C LEU A 357 1.54 7.47 36.06
N LEU A 358 1.80 7.28 37.36
CA LEU A 358 3.13 7.48 37.92
C LEU A 358 4.15 6.52 37.30
N GLN A 359 3.78 5.27 36.99
CA GLN A 359 4.65 4.32 36.30
C GLN A 359 4.95 4.74 34.86
N GLN A 360 3.99 5.31 34.14
CA GLN A 360 4.21 5.88 32.80
C GLN A 360 5.18 7.06 32.84
N ILE A 361 5.04 7.95 33.81
CA ILE A 361 5.95 9.09 34.04
C ILE A 361 7.36 8.60 34.43
N ASP A 362 7.47 7.56 35.26
CA ASP A 362 8.74 6.96 35.67
C ASP A 362 9.52 6.43 34.45
N LYS A 363 8.83 5.69 33.57
CA LYS A 363 9.40 5.21 32.30
C LYS A 363 9.80 6.36 31.36
N ALA A 364 8.99 7.41 31.28
CA ALA A 364 9.34 8.60 30.51
C ALA A 364 10.58 9.33 31.07
N ALA A 365 10.77 9.30 32.39
CA ALA A 365 11.94 9.85 33.07
C ALA A 365 13.22 9.03 32.84
N GLU A 366 13.14 7.76 32.41
CA GLU A 366 14.32 6.99 31.96
C GLU A 366 14.89 7.52 30.65
N VAL A 367 14.07 8.18 29.81
CA VAL A 367 14.46 8.71 28.49
C VAL A 367 14.10 10.20 28.35
N PRO A 368 14.69 11.09 29.19
CA PRO A 368 14.23 12.46 29.37
C PRO A 368 14.29 13.31 28.08
N ALA A 369 15.29 13.07 27.22
CA ALA A 369 15.43 13.78 25.95
C ALA A 369 14.31 13.46 24.95
N ASP A 370 13.74 12.24 24.99
CA ASP A 370 12.67 11.82 24.10
C ASP A 370 11.28 12.14 24.64
N ALA A 371 11.13 12.21 25.96
CA ALA A 371 9.92 12.64 26.64
C ALA A 371 9.81 14.16 26.83
N GLY A 372 10.85 14.94 26.51
CA GLY A 372 10.84 16.41 26.61
C GLY A 372 11.01 16.95 28.04
N ILE A 373 11.51 16.12 28.97
CA ILE A 373 11.68 16.47 30.38
C ILE A 373 12.94 17.31 30.55
N LYS A 374 12.76 18.59 30.92
CA LYS A 374 13.86 19.53 31.16
C LYS A 374 14.43 19.45 32.58
N ASP A 375 13.60 19.11 33.56
CA ASP A 375 13.96 19.07 34.99
C ASP A 375 13.72 17.67 35.58
N LEU A 376 14.65 16.76 35.31
CA LEU A 376 14.60 15.37 35.80
C LEU A 376 14.54 15.26 37.34
N PRO A 377 15.30 16.06 38.12
CA PRO A 377 15.22 16.03 39.58
C PRO A 377 13.82 16.31 40.12
N ALA A 378 13.13 17.34 39.62
CA ALA A 378 11.78 17.69 40.07
C ALA A 378 10.76 16.58 39.78
N VAL A 379 10.85 15.91 38.62
CA VAL A 379 9.98 14.78 38.26
C VAL A 379 10.22 13.58 39.17
N LYS A 380 11.49 13.24 39.47
CA LYS A 380 11.82 12.13 40.38
C LYS A 380 11.39 12.40 41.82
N GLN A 381 11.52 13.65 42.28
CA GLN A 381 11.04 14.06 43.60
C GLN A 381 9.51 13.97 43.68
N PHE A 382 8.79 14.42 42.65
CA PHE A 382 7.34 14.26 42.56
C PHE A 382 6.90 12.79 42.57
N LEU A 383 7.59 11.89 41.84
CA LEU A 383 7.29 10.45 41.83
C LEU A 383 7.47 9.82 43.21
N SER A 384 8.57 10.15 43.90
CA SER A 384 8.86 9.66 45.26
C SER A 384 7.84 10.16 46.27
N ASP A 385 7.57 11.46 46.28
CA ASP A 385 6.63 12.09 47.21
C ASP A 385 5.21 11.55 46.98
N SER A 386 4.79 11.44 45.72
CA SER A 386 3.47 10.93 45.34
C SER A 386 3.27 9.46 45.76
N ARG A 387 4.24 8.58 45.49
CA ARG A 387 4.16 7.16 45.90
C ARG A 387 4.10 7.01 47.42
N SER A 388 4.87 7.82 48.16
CA SER A 388 4.85 7.78 49.63
C SER A 388 3.54 8.29 50.25
N GLN A 389 2.87 9.24 49.57
CA GLN A 389 1.62 9.85 50.04
C GLN A 389 0.38 9.04 49.66
N LEU A 390 0.41 8.29 48.54
CA LEU A 390 -0.72 7.53 48.01
C LEU A 390 -1.30 6.50 49.00
N ASP A 391 -0.46 5.83 49.81
CA ASP A 391 -0.91 4.84 50.78
C ASP A 391 -1.75 5.42 51.93
N LYS A 392 -1.53 6.70 52.26
CA LYS A 392 -2.18 7.38 53.39
C LYS A 392 -3.15 8.49 52.96
N ALA A 393 -3.19 8.82 51.67
CA ALA A 393 -3.98 9.90 51.13
C ALA A 393 -5.49 9.60 51.19
N ASP A 394 -6.27 10.61 51.53
CA ASP A 394 -7.71 10.64 51.30
C ASP A 394 -8.00 10.90 49.82
N ILE A 395 -9.26 10.69 49.42
CA ILE A 395 -9.72 10.82 48.02
C ILE A 395 -9.29 12.17 47.41
N ASP A 396 -9.40 13.29 48.14
CA ASP A 396 -8.99 14.62 47.65
C ASP A 396 -7.49 14.73 47.36
N ALA A 397 -6.66 14.12 48.20
CA ALA A 397 -5.21 14.13 48.02
C ALA A 397 -4.81 13.21 46.85
N MET A 398 -5.45 12.04 46.70
CA MET A 398 -5.27 11.16 45.54
C MET A 398 -5.63 11.85 44.23
N ILE A 399 -6.74 12.59 44.18
CA ILE A 399 -7.17 13.35 42.99
C ILE A 399 -6.15 14.44 42.62
N ARG A 400 -5.59 15.16 43.59
CA ARG A 400 -4.55 16.18 43.33
C ARG A 400 -3.28 15.58 42.73
N ILE A 401 -2.84 14.43 43.26
CA ILE A 401 -1.68 13.69 42.72
C ILE A 401 -2.00 13.22 41.30
N TYR A 402 -3.19 12.63 41.08
CA TYR A 402 -3.66 12.18 39.78
C TYR A 402 -3.68 13.30 38.74
N LEU A 403 -4.22 14.47 39.07
CA LEU A 403 -4.28 15.62 38.15
C LEU A 403 -2.89 16.08 37.74
N LYS A 404 -1.98 16.21 38.71
CA LYS A 404 -0.61 16.64 38.43
C LYS A 404 0.15 15.59 37.60
N ALA A 405 -0.02 14.31 37.90
CA ALA A 405 0.52 13.21 37.09
C ALA A 405 -0.04 13.24 35.66
N ARG A 406 -1.35 13.40 35.51
CA ARG A 406 -2.02 13.45 34.20
C ARG A 406 -1.56 14.64 33.35
N THR A 407 -1.39 15.83 33.94
CA THR A 407 -0.85 16.98 33.19
C THR A 407 0.56 16.72 32.68
N MET A 408 1.41 16.06 33.47
CA MET A 408 2.77 15.71 33.07
C MET A 408 2.78 14.64 31.98
N GLU A 409 1.90 13.64 32.08
CA GLU A 409 1.74 12.59 31.05
C GLU A 409 1.26 13.19 29.72
N ASP A 410 0.25 14.06 29.74
CA ASP A 410 -0.29 14.72 28.54
C ASP A 410 0.78 15.59 27.84
N GLU A 411 1.62 16.31 28.60
CA GLU A 411 2.73 17.09 28.05
C GLU A 411 3.80 16.21 27.39
N GLN A 412 4.22 15.14 28.07
CA GLN A 412 5.16 14.16 27.54
C GLN A 412 4.62 13.50 26.27
N ARG A 413 3.34 13.09 26.31
CA ARG A 413 2.64 12.46 25.19
C ARG A 413 2.56 13.36 23.97
N LYS A 414 2.24 14.66 24.15
CA LYS A 414 2.28 15.64 23.05
C LYS A 414 3.68 15.75 22.44
N PHE A 415 4.71 15.87 23.28
CA PHE A 415 6.09 16.01 22.82
C PHE A 415 6.59 14.77 22.05
N ILE A 416 6.32 13.57 22.57
CA ILE A 416 6.70 12.31 21.91
C ILE A 416 5.96 12.19 20.57
N THR A 417 4.66 12.52 20.52
CA THR A 417 3.87 12.49 19.28
C THR A 417 4.43 13.44 18.22
N GLU A 418 4.87 14.63 18.63
CA GLU A 418 5.49 15.60 17.72
C GLU A 418 6.84 15.13 17.18
N LYS A 419 7.67 14.51 18.03
CA LYS A 419 8.89 13.81 17.58
C LYS A 419 8.58 12.68 16.60
N ILE A 420 7.58 11.85 16.86
CA ILE A 420 7.17 10.77 15.94
C ILE A 420 6.75 11.36 14.59
N ARG A 421 5.97 12.45 14.57
CA ARG A 421 5.61 13.15 13.32
C ARG A 421 6.84 13.65 12.56
N SER A 422 7.81 14.23 13.26
CA SER A 422 9.05 14.72 12.64
C SER A 422 9.85 13.57 12.01
N TYR A 423 9.96 12.43 12.68
CA TYR A 423 10.65 11.25 12.15
C TYR A 423 9.88 10.56 11.03
N LEU A 424 8.54 10.56 11.07
CA LEU A 424 7.70 10.06 9.97
C LEU A 424 7.85 10.93 8.72
N ALA A 425 7.92 12.25 8.87
CA ALA A 425 8.20 13.16 7.77
C ALA A 425 9.58 12.86 7.15
N ARG A 426 10.62 12.68 7.97
CA ARG A 426 11.96 12.27 7.53
C ARG A 426 11.95 10.91 6.82
N PHE A 427 11.21 9.93 7.35
CA PHE A 427 11.08 8.60 6.75
C PHE A 427 10.40 8.67 5.37
N ASN A 428 9.31 9.44 5.25
CA ASN A 428 8.59 9.61 3.99
C ASN A 428 9.43 10.38 2.96
N GLU A 429 10.20 11.38 3.40
CA GLU A 429 11.16 12.08 2.54
C GLU A 429 12.23 11.11 2.02
N LEU A 430 12.77 10.26 2.90
CA LEU A 430 13.74 9.23 2.53
C LEU A 430 13.17 8.25 1.50
N ALA A 431 11.93 7.78 1.70
CA ALA A 431 11.27 6.87 0.78
C ALA A 431 10.96 7.52 -0.59
N THR A 432 10.42 8.74 -0.62
CA THR A 432 10.00 9.39 -1.88
C THR A 432 11.14 10.03 -2.68
N SER A 433 12.25 10.38 -2.03
CA SER A 433 13.36 11.04 -2.70
C SER A 433 14.53 10.13 -3.04
N ALA A 434 14.60 8.94 -2.42
CA ALA A 434 15.47 7.86 -2.87
C ALA A 434 15.22 7.53 -4.36
N ASP A 435 13.97 7.32 -4.75
CA ASP A 435 13.57 7.00 -6.12
C ASP A 435 13.87 8.10 -7.16
N ARG A 436 14.15 9.33 -6.72
CA ARG A 436 14.51 10.45 -7.62
C ARG A 436 16.01 10.63 -7.81
N VAL A 437 16.83 10.04 -6.93
CA VAL A 437 18.28 10.23 -6.91
C VAL A 437 19.01 8.95 -7.28
N LEU A 438 18.44 7.78 -6.95
CA LEU A 438 18.99 6.47 -7.28
C LEU A 438 18.29 5.88 -8.50
N ASP A 439 19.04 5.49 -9.53
CA ASP A 439 18.48 5.01 -10.80
C ASP A 439 18.13 3.50 -10.77
N TYR A 440 18.67 2.72 -9.82
CA TYR A 440 18.48 1.25 -9.73
C TYR A 440 17.99 0.72 -8.37
N ALA A 441 18.02 1.52 -7.30
CA ALA A 441 17.72 1.03 -5.95
C ALA A 441 16.28 1.34 -5.55
N GLN A 442 15.41 0.32 -5.55
CA GLN A 442 14.10 0.42 -4.90
C GLN A 442 14.27 0.31 -3.39
N LEU A 443 14.25 1.45 -2.69
CA LEU A 443 14.17 1.48 -1.23
C LEU A 443 12.73 1.16 -0.78
N SER A 444 12.30 -0.08 -0.99
CA SER A 444 11.00 -0.56 -0.53
C SER A 444 11.04 -0.86 0.96
N LYS A 445 10.89 0.19 1.79
CA LYS A 445 10.45 0.03 3.17
C LYS A 445 9.13 0.79 3.33
N LYS A 446 8.03 0.03 3.46
CA LYS A 446 6.71 0.59 3.78
C LYS A 446 6.80 1.33 5.12
N ALA A 447 6.32 2.57 5.13
CA ALA A 447 6.16 3.33 6.36
C ALA A 447 5.22 2.58 7.32
N PRO A 448 5.52 2.52 8.63
CA PRO A 448 4.58 1.99 9.61
C PRO A 448 3.29 2.82 9.59
N LYS A 449 2.13 2.15 9.61
CA LYS A 449 0.81 2.79 9.57
C LYS A 449 0.56 3.58 10.87
N VAL A 450 0.10 4.82 10.71
CA VAL A 450 0.04 5.89 11.73
C VAL A 450 -1.28 5.85 12.53
N GLU A 451 -2.08 4.79 12.43
CA GLU A 451 -3.47 4.77 12.90
C GLU A 451 -3.66 4.49 14.41
N GLU A 452 -2.60 4.35 15.22
CA GLU A 452 -2.70 4.13 16.68
C GLU A 452 -2.05 5.22 17.57
N LEU A 453 -1.51 6.30 16.98
CA LEU A 453 -0.73 7.28 17.76
C LEU A 453 -1.58 8.20 18.66
N GLN A 454 -2.87 8.37 18.38
CA GLN A 454 -3.76 9.23 19.16
C GLN A 454 -4.44 8.53 20.35
N SER A 455 -4.22 7.23 20.55
CA SER A 455 -4.78 6.44 21.67
C SER A 455 -3.74 5.65 22.46
N GLY A 456 -2.50 5.51 21.96
CA GLY A 456 -1.42 4.82 22.67
C GLY A 456 -0.96 5.53 23.95
N SER A 457 -0.61 4.72 24.96
CA SER A 457 0.04 5.17 26.19
C SER A 457 1.44 5.73 25.90
N THR A 458 1.98 6.56 26.81
CA THR A 458 3.35 7.13 26.68
C THR A 458 4.41 6.06 26.37
N LEU A 459 4.22 4.87 26.96
CA LEU A 459 5.11 3.71 26.83
C LEU A 459 5.10 3.13 25.41
N TYR A 460 3.91 2.97 24.82
CA TYR A 460 3.77 2.56 23.42
C TYR A 460 4.38 3.58 22.47
N LEU A 461 4.16 4.88 22.73
CA LEU A 461 4.72 5.96 21.90
C LEU A 461 6.25 6.00 21.95
N LEU A 462 6.87 5.79 23.12
CA LEU A 462 8.33 5.69 23.23
C LEU A 462 8.89 4.48 22.46
N GLN A 463 8.21 3.34 22.52
CA GLN A 463 8.61 2.15 21.76
C GLN A 463 8.49 2.36 20.25
N ALA A 464 7.39 2.99 19.80
CA ALA A 464 7.18 3.35 18.41
C ALA A 464 8.23 4.37 17.92
N LEU A 465 8.58 5.37 18.74
CA LEU A 465 9.65 6.32 18.43
C LEU A 465 11.01 5.62 18.30
N GLY A 466 11.32 4.67 19.18
CA GLY A 466 12.55 3.88 19.12
C GLY A 466 12.67 3.06 17.82
N GLN A 467 11.59 2.36 17.45
CA GLN A 467 11.53 1.60 16.19
C GLN A 467 11.64 2.52 14.97
N LEU A 468 10.98 3.67 15.00
CA LEU A 468 11.01 4.63 13.90
C LEU A 468 12.40 5.27 13.72
N LYS A 469 13.09 5.61 14.83
CA LYS A 469 14.49 6.05 14.80
C LYS A 469 15.39 5.01 14.14
N GLN A 470 15.30 3.76 14.59
CA GLN A 470 16.10 2.67 14.04
C GLN A 470 15.79 2.44 12.55
N ALA A 471 14.52 2.56 12.14
CA ALA A 471 14.10 2.44 10.75
C ALA A 471 14.64 3.59 9.87
N VAL A 472 14.62 4.83 10.38
CA VAL A 472 15.21 5.99 9.68
C VAL A 472 16.72 5.84 9.59
N ASP A 473 17.43 5.54 10.68
CA ASP A 473 18.90 5.39 10.68
C ASP A 473 19.35 4.25 9.77
N SER A 474 18.65 3.11 9.83
CA SER A 474 18.85 2.00 8.90
C SER A 474 18.58 2.41 7.45
N GLY A 475 17.51 3.18 7.21
CA GLY A 475 17.18 3.70 5.87
C GLY A 475 18.25 4.64 5.33
N VAL A 476 18.80 5.53 6.16
CA VAL A 476 19.89 6.44 5.78
C VAL A 476 21.16 5.67 5.46
N ALA A 477 21.49 4.65 6.23
CA ALA A 477 22.62 3.76 5.94
C ALA A 477 22.43 3.03 4.60
N THR A 478 21.26 2.41 4.37
CA THR A 478 20.97 1.73 3.10
C THR A 478 21.00 2.69 1.91
N PHE A 479 20.50 3.92 2.06
CA PHE A 479 20.59 4.95 1.02
C PHE A 479 22.03 5.32 0.69
N ARG A 480 22.88 5.49 1.71
CA ARG A 480 24.32 5.77 1.52
C ARG A 480 25.03 4.64 0.80
N ASP A 481 24.75 3.40 1.19
CA ASP A 481 25.34 2.22 0.56
C ASP A 481 24.90 2.12 -0.91
N ALA A 482 23.63 2.40 -1.20
CA ALA A 482 23.13 2.45 -2.58
C ALA A 482 23.82 3.57 -3.40
N CYS A 483 24.03 4.77 -2.85
CA CYS A 483 24.80 5.81 -3.54
C CYS A 483 26.24 5.37 -3.83
N ASN A 484 26.88 4.65 -2.90
CA ASN A 484 28.24 4.16 -3.10
C ASN A 484 28.31 3.07 -4.18
N GLN A 485 27.36 2.13 -4.18
CA GLN A 485 27.24 1.09 -5.21
C GLN A 485 27.02 1.71 -6.59
N GLU A 486 26.19 2.75 -6.65
CA GLU A 486 25.92 3.48 -7.89
C GLU A 486 27.18 4.17 -8.42
N ILE A 487 27.99 4.78 -7.55
CA ILE A 487 29.30 5.36 -7.93
C ILE A 487 30.29 4.27 -8.38
N GLU A 488 30.38 3.16 -7.64
CA GLU A 488 31.27 2.04 -7.99
C GLU A 488 30.93 1.45 -9.35
N ALA A 489 29.63 1.26 -9.65
CA ALA A 489 29.19 0.77 -10.95
C ALA A 489 29.66 1.68 -12.11
N ILE A 490 29.62 3.01 -11.95
CA ILE A 490 30.14 3.94 -12.96
C ILE A 490 31.65 3.76 -13.12
N ILE A 491 32.39 3.63 -12.02
CA ILE A 491 33.85 3.47 -12.05
C ILE A 491 34.22 2.17 -12.76
N GLU A 492 33.59 1.05 -12.41
CA GLU A 492 33.79 -0.25 -13.05
C GLU A 492 33.45 -0.19 -14.54
N ASP A 493 32.32 0.41 -14.91
CA ASP A 493 31.93 0.54 -16.31
C ASP A 493 32.91 1.41 -17.10
N LEU A 494 33.47 2.48 -16.50
CA LEU A 494 34.50 3.30 -17.15
C LEU A 494 35.81 2.54 -17.38
N GLN A 495 36.16 1.57 -16.51
CA GLN A 495 37.33 0.71 -16.69
C GLN A 495 37.17 -0.27 -17.87
N THR A 496 35.93 -0.51 -18.35
CA THR A 496 35.69 -1.34 -19.54
C THR A 496 36.05 -0.65 -20.85
N ILE A 497 36.27 0.68 -20.84
CA ILE A 497 36.72 1.42 -22.02
C ILE A 497 38.16 1.01 -22.35
N LYS A 498 38.46 0.85 -23.65
CA LYS A 498 39.77 0.40 -24.13
C LYS A 498 40.92 1.27 -23.54
N PRO A 499 42.03 0.68 -23.06
CA PRO A 499 43.08 1.39 -22.32
C PRO A 499 43.67 2.62 -23.04
N VAL A 500 43.75 2.58 -24.37
CA VAL A 500 44.28 3.67 -25.22
C VAL A 500 43.48 4.97 -25.06
N TYR A 501 42.22 4.89 -24.64
CA TYR A 501 41.34 6.04 -24.40
C TYR A 501 41.05 6.29 -22.91
N ALA A 502 41.56 5.45 -22.01
CA ALA A 502 41.24 5.50 -20.59
C ALA A 502 41.69 6.82 -19.94
N GLU A 503 42.81 7.41 -20.37
CA GLU A 503 43.32 8.70 -19.87
C GLU A 503 42.29 9.83 -19.94
N ILE A 504 41.37 9.80 -20.91
CA ILE A 504 40.33 10.81 -21.09
C ILE A 504 39.32 10.77 -19.92
N PHE A 505 39.12 9.60 -19.32
CA PHE A 505 38.12 9.36 -18.27
C PHE A 505 38.72 9.30 -16.85
N VAL A 506 40.05 9.33 -16.69
CA VAL A 506 40.71 9.33 -15.38
C VAL A 506 40.22 10.45 -14.44
N PRO A 507 40.09 11.71 -14.88
CA PRO A 507 39.59 12.78 -14.00
C PRO A 507 38.17 12.54 -13.47
N ILE A 508 37.34 11.82 -14.25
CA ILE A 508 35.98 11.44 -13.87
C ILE A 508 36.03 10.38 -12.76
N THR A 509 36.87 9.36 -12.91
CA THR A 509 37.03 8.31 -11.89
C THR A 509 37.61 8.85 -10.58
N GLU A 510 38.59 9.76 -10.63
CA GLU A 510 39.14 10.40 -9.43
C GLU A 510 38.06 11.20 -8.68
N ARG A 511 37.26 11.98 -9.41
CA ARG A 511 36.19 12.79 -8.83
C ARG A 511 35.06 11.95 -8.21
N LEU A 512 34.73 10.82 -8.85
CA LEU A 512 33.78 9.84 -8.32
C LEU A 512 34.30 9.22 -7.01
N GLU A 513 35.58 8.84 -6.95
CA GLU A 513 36.19 8.25 -5.75
C GLU A 513 36.28 9.27 -4.60
N GLU A 514 36.60 10.54 -4.89
CA GLU A 514 36.51 11.63 -3.91
C GLU A 514 35.08 11.82 -3.38
N GLY A 515 34.09 11.78 -4.27
CA GLY A 515 32.67 11.89 -3.93
C GLY A 515 32.22 10.76 -3.01
N LYS A 516 32.62 9.53 -3.32
CA LYS A 516 32.39 8.33 -2.49
C LYS A 516 32.98 8.47 -1.08
N GLN A 517 34.22 8.94 -0.96
CA GLN A 517 34.85 9.17 0.34
C GLN A 517 34.13 10.25 1.18
N LYS A 518 33.58 11.28 0.54
CA LYS A 518 32.77 12.29 1.22
C LYS A 518 31.43 11.73 1.70
N LEU A 519 30.73 10.97 0.84
CA LEU A 519 29.44 10.35 1.18
C LEU A 519 29.56 9.41 2.39
N GLN A 520 30.67 8.69 2.55
CA GLN A 520 30.90 7.83 3.71
C GLN A 520 30.91 8.58 5.06
N LYS A 521 31.35 9.84 5.06
CA LYS A 521 31.50 10.65 6.29
C LYS A 521 30.20 11.35 6.72
N LEU A 522 29.26 11.54 5.79
CA LEU A 522 28.00 12.24 6.05
C LEU A 522 27.01 11.33 6.80
N LYS A 523 26.31 11.88 7.79
CA LYS A 523 25.35 11.13 8.63
C LYS A 523 23.90 11.48 8.34
N GLU A 524 23.62 12.67 7.83
CA GLU A 524 22.25 13.10 7.54
C GLU A 524 21.82 12.80 6.11
N PHE A 525 20.55 12.39 5.94
CA PHE A 525 19.96 12.08 4.64
C PHE A 525 20.04 13.24 3.64
N ALA A 526 19.67 14.45 4.08
CA ALA A 526 19.63 15.63 3.23
C ALA A 526 21.03 15.99 2.68
N GLU A 527 22.06 15.84 3.52
CA GLU A 527 23.45 16.08 3.13
C GLU A 527 23.93 15.04 2.11
N ILE A 528 23.68 13.75 2.35
CA ILE A 528 24.05 12.65 1.44
C ILE A 528 23.36 12.86 0.08
N ARG A 529 22.07 13.20 0.09
CA ARG A 529 21.28 13.47 -1.11
C ARG A 529 21.82 14.67 -1.90
N SER A 530 22.13 15.77 -1.23
CA SER A 530 22.67 16.97 -1.87
C SER A 530 24.04 16.70 -2.50
N GLU A 531 24.92 15.97 -1.78
CA GLU A 531 26.25 15.65 -2.30
C GLU A 531 26.16 14.69 -3.49
N MET A 532 25.29 13.67 -3.46
CA MET A 532 25.10 12.77 -4.60
C MET A 532 24.59 13.51 -5.84
N ARG A 533 23.67 14.47 -5.67
CA ARG A 533 23.22 15.32 -6.78
C ARG A 533 24.35 16.17 -7.36
N ASN A 534 25.15 16.78 -6.49
CA ASN A 534 26.30 17.58 -6.89
C ASN A 534 27.35 16.74 -7.65
N ILE A 535 27.61 15.52 -7.19
CA ILE A 535 28.46 14.55 -7.90
C ILE A 535 27.87 14.26 -9.28
N LYS A 536 26.59 13.89 -9.39
CA LYS A 536 25.95 13.63 -10.69
C LYS A 536 26.05 14.83 -11.64
N ASP A 537 25.72 16.03 -11.18
CA ASP A 537 25.76 17.25 -12.01
C ASP A 537 27.19 17.57 -12.47
N THR A 538 28.17 17.45 -11.59
CA THR A 538 29.60 17.68 -11.92
C THR A 538 30.10 16.66 -12.93
N ILE A 539 29.81 15.38 -12.70
CA ILE A 539 30.26 14.30 -13.57
C ILE A 539 29.58 14.38 -14.94
N LEU A 540 28.31 14.79 -15.02
CA LEU A 540 27.64 15.02 -16.31
C LEU A 540 28.35 16.06 -17.17
N VAL A 541 28.88 17.14 -16.56
CA VAL A 541 29.64 18.17 -17.29
C VAL A 541 30.96 17.58 -17.79
N MET A 542 31.73 16.94 -16.89
CA MET A 542 33.02 16.31 -17.25
C MET A 542 32.85 15.20 -18.30
N ALA A 543 31.76 14.44 -18.23
CA ALA A 543 31.39 13.38 -19.16
C ALA A 543 31.19 13.93 -20.58
N LYS A 544 30.50 15.07 -20.72
CA LYS A 544 30.31 15.72 -22.03
C LYS A 544 31.65 16.15 -22.61
N GLU A 545 32.49 16.82 -21.82
CA GLU A 545 33.83 17.23 -22.26
C GLU A 545 34.71 16.04 -22.66
N ALA A 546 34.69 14.96 -21.88
CA ALA A 546 35.43 13.73 -22.16
C ALA A 546 34.96 13.06 -23.48
N LEU A 547 33.65 12.96 -23.71
CA LEU A 547 33.10 12.41 -24.95
C LEU A 547 33.39 13.29 -26.16
N GLU A 548 33.34 14.62 -26.01
CA GLU A 548 33.73 15.54 -27.08
C GLU A 548 35.22 15.44 -27.41
N ASN A 549 36.07 15.28 -26.40
CA ASN A 549 37.50 15.06 -26.59
C ASN A 549 37.77 13.71 -27.30
N LEU A 550 37.07 12.64 -26.91
CA LEU A 550 37.13 11.35 -27.62
C LEU A 550 36.68 11.50 -29.08
N ARG A 551 35.55 12.18 -29.34
CA ARG A 551 35.07 12.49 -30.70
C ARG A 551 36.13 13.23 -31.50
N TYR A 552 36.74 14.25 -30.91
CA TYR A 552 37.74 15.08 -31.55
C TYR A 552 38.99 14.24 -31.91
N ARG A 553 39.53 13.45 -30.97
CA ARG A 553 40.69 12.58 -31.22
C ARG A 553 40.41 11.58 -32.35
N LEU A 554 39.27 10.88 -32.32
CA LEU A 554 38.87 9.96 -33.38
C LEU A 554 38.70 10.69 -34.72
N GLY A 555 38.05 11.86 -34.71
CA GLY A 555 37.87 12.71 -35.89
C GLY A 555 39.17 13.25 -36.50
N VAL A 556 40.20 13.51 -35.69
CA VAL A 556 41.54 13.87 -36.18
C VAL A 556 42.19 12.68 -36.89
N LYS A 557 42.15 11.47 -36.30
CA LYS A 557 42.67 10.25 -36.94
C LYS A 557 42.00 10.00 -38.28
N ILE A 558 40.67 10.14 -38.35
CA ILE A 558 39.88 10.00 -39.58
C ILE A 558 40.29 11.03 -40.63
N ARG A 559 40.38 12.31 -40.28
CA ARG A 559 40.72 13.38 -41.23
C ARG A 559 42.14 13.21 -41.79
N LEU A 560 43.09 12.83 -40.95
CA LEU A 560 44.48 12.61 -41.37
C LEU A 560 44.59 11.40 -42.32
N ALA A 561 43.87 10.32 -42.03
CA ALA A 561 43.78 9.17 -42.91
C ALA A 561 43.06 9.50 -44.23
N ALA A 562 41.93 10.20 -44.18
CA ALA A 562 41.18 10.63 -45.36
C ALA A 562 42.02 11.52 -46.29
N ALA A 563 42.79 12.47 -45.74
CA ALA A 563 43.69 13.31 -46.52
C ALA A 563 44.78 12.49 -47.25
N LYS A 564 45.36 11.48 -46.59
CA LYS A 564 46.34 10.56 -47.19
C LYS A 564 45.72 9.65 -48.25
N LEU A 565 44.49 9.15 -48.03
CA LEU A 565 43.74 8.34 -48.99
C LEU A 565 43.39 9.13 -50.26
N MET A 566 42.86 10.35 -50.10
CA MET A 566 42.58 11.25 -51.21
C MET A 566 43.87 11.65 -51.96
N GLY A 567 44.95 11.93 -51.21
CA GLY A 567 46.28 12.16 -51.78
C GLY A 567 46.80 10.97 -52.60
N SER A 568 46.40 9.75 -52.22
CA SER A 568 46.70 8.49 -52.90
C SER A 568 45.78 8.18 -54.09
N GLY A 569 44.82 9.06 -54.41
CA GLY A 569 43.86 8.89 -55.49
C GLY A 569 42.79 7.82 -55.21
N VAL A 570 42.57 7.45 -53.94
CA VAL A 570 41.58 6.45 -53.52
C VAL A 570 40.31 7.15 -53.05
N GLU A 571 39.18 6.83 -53.67
CA GLU A 571 37.87 7.29 -53.22
C GLU A 571 37.49 6.60 -51.90
N ILE A 572 36.99 7.39 -50.94
CA ILE A 572 36.55 6.87 -49.65
C ILE A 572 35.21 6.14 -49.86
N PRO A 573 35.08 4.87 -49.45
CA PRO A 573 33.84 4.12 -49.61
C PRO A 573 32.64 4.81 -48.96
N PRO A 574 31.43 4.71 -49.55
CA PRO A 574 30.20 5.29 -48.98
C PRO A 574 29.94 4.84 -47.53
N GLU A 575 30.24 3.57 -47.20
CA GLU A 575 30.04 2.99 -45.87
C GLU A 575 30.93 3.65 -44.81
N VAL A 576 32.13 4.09 -45.21
CA VAL A 576 33.04 4.85 -44.34
C VAL A 576 32.49 6.26 -44.12
N GLN A 577 31.91 6.89 -45.16
CA GLN A 577 31.26 8.19 -45.02
C GLN A 577 30.01 8.12 -44.12
N GLU A 578 29.22 7.05 -44.22
CA GLU A 578 28.11 6.76 -43.31
C GLU A 578 28.61 6.55 -41.88
N GLY A 579 29.69 5.79 -41.67
CA GLY A 579 30.33 5.62 -40.37
C GLY A 579 30.83 6.94 -39.77
N ILE A 580 31.37 7.85 -40.59
CA ILE A 580 31.78 9.20 -40.15
C ILE A 580 30.57 10.05 -39.79
N ALA A 581 29.50 10.01 -40.58
CA ALA A 581 28.26 10.71 -40.28
C ALA A 581 27.63 10.18 -38.98
N GLU A 582 27.62 8.86 -38.78
CA GLU A 582 27.16 8.22 -37.54
C GLU A 582 28.02 8.67 -36.35
N LEU A 583 29.34 8.65 -36.46
CA LEU A 583 30.24 9.11 -35.39
C LEU A 583 30.00 10.58 -35.01
N ASN A 584 29.72 11.44 -35.99
CA ASN A 584 29.41 12.85 -35.77
C ASN A 584 28.00 13.06 -35.19
N ASN A 585 27.05 12.17 -35.53
CA ASN A 585 25.66 12.22 -35.10
C ASN A 585 25.37 11.44 -33.81
N ILE A 586 26.34 10.69 -33.26
CA ILE A 586 26.24 10.15 -31.90
C ILE A 586 26.12 11.36 -30.97
N GLY A 587 24.90 11.62 -30.52
CA GLY A 587 24.58 12.73 -29.65
C GLY A 587 25.36 12.59 -28.36
N VAL A 588 26.12 13.63 -28.00
CA VAL A 588 26.77 13.78 -26.67
C VAL A 588 25.71 14.16 -25.62
N VAL A 589 24.49 13.62 -25.76
CA VAL A 589 23.38 13.85 -24.84
C VAL A 589 23.48 12.76 -23.78
N ALA A 590 24.49 12.86 -22.92
CA ALA A 590 24.47 12.12 -21.67
C ALA A 590 23.35 12.72 -20.81
N GLU A 591 22.12 12.21 -20.94
CA GLU A 591 21.01 12.56 -20.03
C GLU A 591 21.27 11.97 -18.64
N THR A 592 22.10 10.92 -18.55
CA THR A 592 22.50 10.26 -17.31
C THR A 592 23.99 9.94 -17.30
N VAL A 593 24.64 10.04 -16.13
CA VAL A 593 26.06 9.70 -15.93
C VAL A 593 26.36 8.26 -16.35
N PHE A 594 25.40 7.35 -16.19
CA PHE A 594 25.50 5.93 -16.53
C PHE A 594 25.58 5.64 -18.03
N SER A 595 25.10 6.55 -18.88
CA SER A 595 25.19 6.34 -20.34
C SER A 595 26.59 6.59 -20.89
N LEU A 596 27.47 7.26 -20.13
CA LEU A 596 28.81 7.68 -20.56
C LEU A 596 29.66 6.52 -21.11
N PRO A 597 29.82 5.38 -20.41
CA PRO A 597 30.68 4.29 -20.91
C PRO A 597 30.08 3.59 -22.13
N ALA A 598 28.74 3.50 -22.20
CA ALA A 598 28.05 2.92 -23.35
C ALA A 598 28.20 3.79 -24.61
N VAL A 599 28.07 5.12 -24.46
CA VAL A 599 28.28 6.08 -25.57
C VAL A 599 29.73 6.06 -26.04
N ALA A 600 30.70 6.06 -25.12
CA ALA A 600 32.12 5.97 -25.45
C ALA A 600 32.46 4.68 -26.22
N ARG A 601 31.95 3.53 -25.76
CA ARG A 601 32.11 2.23 -26.45
C ARG A 601 31.52 2.26 -27.86
N LYS A 602 30.32 2.81 -28.02
CA LYS A 602 29.67 2.95 -29.33
C LYS A 602 30.50 3.81 -30.29
N MET A 603 31.09 4.90 -29.82
CA MET A 603 31.96 5.75 -30.66
C MET A 603 33.23 5.02 -31.11
N ILE A 604 33.85 4.24 -30.21
CA ILE A 604 35.03 3.42 -30.52
C ILE A 604 34.65 2.30 -31.49
N GLU A 605 33.52 1.63 -31.27
CA GLU A 605 33.02 0.55 -32.14
C GLU A 605 32.77 1.04 -33.57
N VAL A 606 32.10 2.19 -33.74
CA VAL A 606 31.90 2.80 -35.06
C VAL A 606 33.24 3.12 -35.72
N TYR A 607 34.20 3.67 -34.98
CA TYR A 607 35.54 3.94 -35.51
C TYR A 607 36.29 2.67 -35.94
N GLU A 608 36.32 1.62 -35.12
CA GLU A 608 37.10 0.42 -35.41
C GLU A 608 36.44 -0.46 -36.47
N GLN A 609 35.14 -0.74 -36.34
CA GLN A 609 34.44 -1.70 -37.19
C GLN A 609 33.93 -1.09 -38.50
N LYS A 610 33.35 0.11 -38.47
CA LYS A 610 32.75 0.72 -39.67
C LYS A 610 33.74 1.55 -40.48
N ILE A 611 34.70 2.19 -39.82
CA ILE A 611 35.68 3.07 -40.48
C ILE A 611 37.00 2.34 -40.72
N SER A 612 37.73 1.98 -39.65
CA SER A 612 39.09 1.42 -39.75
C SER A 612 39.12 0.10 -40.50
N SER A 613 38.26 -0.87 -40.13
CA SER A 613 38.20 -2.19 -40.78
C SER A 613 37.91 -2.08 -42.27
N LYS A 614 36.99 -1.21 -42.69
CA LYS A 614 36.62 -1.04 -44.10
C LYS A 614 37.72 -0.42 -44.94
N VAL A 615 38.47 0.53 -44.38
CA VAL A 615 39.66 1.09 -45.05
C VAL A 615 40.77 0.05 -45.17
N ILE A 616 40.97 -0.80 -44.16
CA ILE A 616 41.94 -1.90 -44.20
C ILE A 616 41.54 -2.97 -45.23
N GLU A 617 40.25 -3.34 -45.31
CA GLU A 617 39.73 -4.24 -46.35
C GLU A 617 40.03 -3.71 -47.76
N LEU A 618 39.77 -2.41 -48.00
CA LEU A 618 40.07 -1.76 -49.28
C LEU A 618 41.57 -1.78 -49.60
N LEU A 619 42.43 -1.57 -48.60
CA LEU A 619 43.88 -1.66 -48.76
C LEU A 619 44.28 -3.06 -49.24
N MET A 620 43.77 -4.10 -48.59
CA MET A 620 44.10 -5.49 -48.90
C MET A 620 43.68 -5.89 -50.32
N VAL A 621 42.52 -5.41 -50.80
CA VAL A 621 42.11 -5.61 -52.19
C VAL A 621 43.12 -4.99 -53.15
N LYS A 622 43.51 -3.72 -52.92
CA LYS A 622 44.48 -3.02 -53.77
C LYS A 622 45.88 -3.62 -53.74
N VAL A 623 46.34 -4.11 -52.58
CA VAL A 623 47.61 -4.86 -52.46
C VAL A 623 47.56 -6.12 -53.32
N THR A 624 46.47 -6.87 -53.24
CA THR A 624 46.29 -8.14 -53.99
C THR A 624 46.27 -7.92 -55.51
N ASP A 625 45.57 -6.87 -55.97
CA ASP A 625 45.51 -6.51 -57.39
C ASP A 625 46.89 -6.14 -57.96
N LEU A 626 47.65 -5.34 -57.20
CA LEU A 626 48.99 -4.91 -57.60
C LEU A 626 50.00 -6.06 -57.56
N GLU A 627 49.95 -6.92 -56.54
CA GLU A 627 50.78 -8.13 -56.43
C GLU A 627 50.55 -9.05 -57.64
N THR A 628 49.29 -9.28 -58.01
CA THR A 628 48.93 -10.09 -59.18
C THR A 628 49.49 -9.49 -60.46
N SER A 629 49.38 -8.17 -60.63
CA SER A 629 49.89 -7.46 -61.82
C SER A 629 51.41 -7.50 -61.92
N PHE A 630 52.12 -7.28 -60.81
CA PHE A 630 53.60 -7.34 -60.77
C PHE A 630 54.14 -8.76 -60.95
N SER A 631 53.43 -9.78 -60.45
CA SER A 631 53.82 -11.18 -60.67
C SER A 631 53.78 -11.58 -62.15
N LYS A 632 52.77 -11.10 -62.90
CA LYS A 632 52.67 -11.30 -64.35
C LYS A 632 53.73 -10.51 -65.12
N ALA A 633 54.05 -9.28 -64.70
CA ALA A 633 55.16 -8.54 -65.29
C ALA A 633 56.51 -9.27 -65.10
N ARG A 634 56.72 -9.89 -63.93
CA ARG A 634 57.92 -10.70 -63.65
C ARG A 634 58.06 -11.88 -64.60
N SER A 635 56.98 -12.59 -64.95
CA SER A 635 57.05 -13.72 -65.89
C SER A 635 57.49 -13.34 -67.30
N ILE A 636 57.44 -12.05 -67.64
CA ILE A 636 57.80 -11.48 -68.95
C ILE A 636 59.26 -10.97 -68.95
N GLY A 637 59.92 -11.01 -67.79
CA GLY A 637 61.31 -10.61 -67.60
C GLY A 637 61.51 -9.20 -67.00
N VAL A 638 60.48 -8.60 -66.39
CA VAL A 638 60.65 -7.34 -65.64
C VAL A 638 61.17 -7.64 -64.23
N ASP A 639 62.28 -7.02 -63.82
CA ASP A 639 62.88 -7.16 -62.49
C ASP A 639 62.09 -6.36 -61.42
N LEU A 640 61.20 -7.03 -60.69
CA LEU A 640 60.30 -6.44 -59.68
C LEU A 640 60.35 -7.16 -58.31
N ASP A 641 61.45 -7.85 -57.99
CA ASP A 641 61.52 -8.72 -56.80
C ASP A 641 61.41 -7.94 -55.48
N LYS A 642 61.95 -6.71 -55.42
CA LYS A 642 61.89 -5.85 -54.24
C LYS A 642 60.48 -5.31 -54.01
N GLU A 643 59.81 -4.91 -55.08
CA GLU A 643 58.46 -4.36 -55.05
C GLU A 643 57.43 -5.44 -54.70
N LEU A 644 57.60 -6.67 -55.19
CA LEU A 644 56.78 -7.82 -54.79
C LEU A 644 56.97 -8.20 -53.32
N GLN A 645 58.18 -8.09 -52.78
CA GLN A 645 58.44 -8.34 -51.36
C GLN A 645 57.71 -7.34 -50.46
N ILE A 646 57.72 -6.05 -50.81
CA ILE A 646 56.98 -5.01 -50.06
C ILE A 646 55.46 -5.30 -50.03
N LEU A 647 54.90 -5.81 -51.13
CA LEU A 647 53.48 -6.18 -51.20
C LEU A 647 53.17 -7.45 -50.38
N ALA A 648 54.08 -8.43 -50.40
CA ALA A 648 53.97 -9.65 -49.59
C ALA A 648 54.04 -9.33 -48.08
N ASP A 649 54.94 -8.44 -47.68
CA ASP A 649 55.09 -8.01 -46.29
C ASP A 649 53.80 -7.33 -45.79
N LEU A 650 53.25 -6.37 -46.56
CA LEU A 650 51.98 -5.70 -46.25
C LEU A 650 50.78 -6.66 -46.18
N ARG A 651 50.84 -7.78 -46.91
CA ARG A 651 49.80 -8.82 -46.88
C ARG A 651 49.92 -9.74 -45.66
N SER A 652 51.15 -10.05 -45.25
CA SER A 652 51.43 -10.90 -44.09
C SER A 652 51.18 -10.20 -42.76
N GLU A 653 51.42 -8.88 -42.71
CA GLU A 653 51.19 -8.04 -41.53
C GLU A 653 50.31 -6.83 -41.90
N PRO A 654 48.98 -7.01 -42.02
CA PRO A 654 48.09 -5.91 -42.32
C PRO A 654 48.06 -4.91 -41.16
N PRO A 655 47.95 -3.60 -41.44
CA PRO A 655 47.89 -2.58 -40.41
C PRO A 655 46.62 -2.73 -39.56
N GLN A 656 46.75 -2.61 -38.24
CA GLN A 656 45.63 -2.74 -37.29
C GLN A 656 44.90 -1.40 -37.05
N GLU A 657 45.57 -0.28 -37.28
CA GLU A 657 45.02 1.06 -37.11
C GLU A 657 44.89 1.80 -38.45
N LEU A 658 43.92 2.71 -38.50
CA LEU A 658 43.63 3.55 -39.67
C LEU A 658 44.84 4.39 -40.13
N GLU A 659 45.69 4.85 -39.21
CA GLU A 659 46.92 5.59 -39.53
C GLU A 659 47.92 4.72 -40.30
N GLY A 660 48.14 3.48 -39.83
CA GLY A 660 48.99 2.50 -40.51
C GLY A 660 48.42 2.07 -41.87
N ALA A 661 47.09 1.99 -41.99
CA ALA A 661 46.43 1.75 -43.28
C ALA A 661 46.69 2.91 -44.27
N ALA A 662 46.56 4.15 -43.82
CA ALA A 662 46.80 5.33 -44.64
C ALA A 662 48.27 5.47 -45.09
N GLU A 663 49.24 5.12 -44.23
CA GLU A 663 50.65 5.06 -44.60
C GLU A 663 50.95 3.96 -45.63
N SER A 664 50.26 2.84 -45.51
CA SER A 664 50.39 1.73 -46.47
C SER A 664 49.85 2.12 -47.86
N PHE A 665 48.75 2.90 -47.93
CA PHE A 665 48.27 3.47 -49.20
C PHE A 665 49.27 4.45 -49.84
N ASP A 666 49.91 5.33 -49.06
CA ASP A 666 50.97 6.21 -49.56
C ASP A 666 52.17 5.41 -50.09
N ARG A 667 52.53 4.30 -49.43
CA ARG A 667 53.56 3.37 -49.94
C ARG A 667 53.14 2.73 -51.28
N LEU A 668 51.88 2.32 -51.44
CA LEU A 668 51.36 1.79 -52.71
C LEU A 668 51.36 2.86 -53.82
N GLN A 669 51.02 4.11 -53.51
CA GLN A 669 51.08 5.20 -54.47
C GLN A 669 52.53 5.45 -54.93
N LYS A 670 53.49 5.47 -54.01
CA LYS A 670 54.92 5.62 -54.33
C LYS A 670 55.43 4.47 -55.21
N LEU A 671 54.97 3.24 -54.99
CA LEU A 671 55.30 2.10 -55.85
C LEU A 671 54.73 2.26 -57.28
N THR A 672 53.48 2.72 -57.39
CA THR A 672 52.77 2.86 -58.68
C THR A 672 53.14 4.12 -59.46
N THR A 673 53.84 5.08 -58.85
CA THR A 673 54.34 6.32 -59.48
C THR A 673 55.86 6.37 -59.59
N SER A 674 56.57 5.32 -59.15
CA SER A 674 58.02 5.28 -59.16
C SER A 674 58.58 5.37 -60.60
N PRO A 675 59.43 6.37 -60.90
CA PRO A 675 60.03 6.52 -62.23
C PRO A 675 60.97 5.37 -62.56
N VAL A 676 61.59 4.75 -61.55
CA VAL A 676 62.49 3.60 -61.72
C VAL A 676 61.71 2.37 -62.19
N VAL A 677 60.55 2.10 -61.57
CA VAL A 677 59.67 0.99 -61.95
C VAL A 677 59.07 1.22 -63.34
N LEU A 678 58.63 2.45 -63.62
CA LEU A 678 58.15 2.85 -64.96
C LEU A 678 59.22 2.63 -66.04
N GLN A 679 60.48 2.99 -65.78
CA GLN A 679 61.57 2.81 -66.73
C GLN A 679 61.90 1.32 -66.95
N LYS A 680 61.89 0.50 -65.89
CA LYS A 680 62.07 -0.96 -65.99
C LYS A 680 60.98 -1.60 -66.86
N ILE A 681 59.73 -1.19 -66.70
CA ILE A 681 58.60 -1.70 -67.48
C ILE A 681 58.70 -1.22 -68.93
N LYS A 682 58.96 0.07 -69.17
CA LYS A 682 59.08 0.63 -70.52
C LYS A 682 60.24 0.04 -71.32
N SER A 683 61.42 -0.10 -70.73
CA SER A 683 62.59 -0.69 -71.40
C SER A 683 62.29 -2.11 -71.86
N ARG A 684 61.71 -2.94 -70.98
CA ARG A 684 61.32 -4.30 -71.34
C ARG A 684 60.21 -4.35 -72.39
N ALA A 685 59.22 -3.44 -72.32
CA ALA A 685 58.17 -3.32 -73.34
C ALA A 685 58.76 -3.01 -74.72
N SER A 686 59.69 -2.06 -74.79
CA SER A 686 60.37 -1.68 -76.04
C SER A 686 61.21 -2.82 -76.60
N GLU A 687 61.95 -3.55 -75.76
CA GLU A 687 62.69 -4.75 -76.18
C GLU A 687 61.75 -5.83 -76.72
N ALA A 688 60.66 -6.13 -76.00
CA ALA A 688 59.68 -7.13 -76.42
C ALA A 688 59.02 -6.76 -77.76
N TYR A 689 58.70 -5.48 -77.97
CA TYR A 689 58.18 -4.96 -79.23
C TYR A 689 59.15 -5.16 -80.41
N VAL A 690 60.45 -4.89 -80.21
CA VAL A 690 61.48 -5.11 -81.23
C VAL A 690 61.64 -6.61 -81.54
N GLN A 691 61.67 -7.47 -80.52
CA GLN A 691 61.77 -8.93 -80.68
C GLN A 691 60.60 -9.49 -81.50
N ILE A 692 59.38 -9.07 -81.18
CA ILE A 692 58.16 -9.48 -81.87
C ILE A 692 58.19 -9.04 -83.35
N ASN A 693 58.63 -7.80 -83.64
CA ASN A 693 58.72 -7.32 -85.03
C ASN A 693 59.75 -8.09 -85.86
N ASN A 694 60.92 -8.41 -85.28
CA ASN A 694 61.93 -9.23 -85.97
C ASN A 694 61.44 -10.65 -86.23
N ALA A 695 60.69 -11.22 -85.28
CA ALA A 695 60.07 -12.53 -85.42
C ALA A 695 59.02 -12.55 -86.53
N ILE A 696 58.19 -11.50 -86.62
CA ILE A 696 57.20 -11.34 -87.71
C ILE A 696 57.85 -11.39 -89.09
N ALA A 697 58.93 -10.65 -89.31
CA ALA A 697 59.64 -10.66 -90.59
C ALA A 697 60.11 -12.09 -90.97
N THR A 698 60.62 -12.83 -89.98
CA THR A 698 61.04 -14.22 -90.17
C THR A 698 59.88 -15.15 -90.52
N PHE A 699 58.69 -14.93 -89.95
CA PHE A 699 57.49 -15.73 -90.25
C PHE A 699 56.88 -15.42 -91.62
N GLU A 700 57.00 -14.19 -92.12
CA GLU A 700 56.57 -13.82 -93.48
C GLU A 700 57.42 -14.50 -94.56
N GLU A 701 58.75 -14.56 -94.36
CA GLU A 701 59.65 -15.29 -95.25
C GLU A 701 59.38 -16.80 -95.31
N GLN A 702 58.70 -17.36 -94.29
CA GLN A 702 58.29 -18.78 -94.24
C GLN A 702 56.87 -19.03 -94.79
N GLY A 703 56.21 -18.02 -95.37
CA GLY A 703 54.96 -18.19 -96.14
C GLY A 703 53.66 -18.19 -95.32
N MET A 704 53.63 -17.55 -94.15
CA MET A 704 52.45 -17.55 -93.25
C MET A 704 51.70 -16.20 -93.20
N GLY A 705 51.16 -15.75 -94.34
CA GLY A 705 50.51 -14.44 -94.46
C GLY A 705 49.34 -14.18 -93.48
N ASP A 706 48.43 -15.15 -93.31
CA ASP A 706 47.17 -14.92 -92.59
C ASP A 706 47.34 -14.77 -91.06
N SER A 707 48.22 -15.58 -90.45
CA SER A 707 48.50 -15.50 -89.01
C SER A 707 49.36 -14.28 -88.64
N VAL A 708 50.23 -13.83 -89.56
CA VAL A 708 51.04 -12.63 -89.37
C VAL A 708 50.19 -11.36 -89.44
N SER A 709 49.15 -11.33 -90.28
CA SER A 709 48.23 -10.18 -90.38
C SER A 709 47.54 -9.87 -89.04
N ASN A 710 47.07 -10.91 -88.32
CA ASN A 710 46.43 -10.74 -87.01
C ASN A 710 47.40 -10.25 -85.92
N LEU A 711 48.66 -10.71 -85.96
CA LEU A 711 49.70 -10.27 -85.02
C LEU A 711 50.12 -8.82 -85.31
N LYS A 712 50.25 -8.43 -86.59
CA LYS A 712 50.56 -7.06 -87.01
C LYS A 712 49.51 -6.05 -86.52
N ALA A 713 48.21 -6.38 -86.64
CA ALA A 713 47.12 -5.51 -86.18
C ALA A 713 47.15 -5.25 -84.65
N LEU A 714 47.63 -6.20 -83.85
CA LEU A 714 47.78 -6.04 -82.40
C LEU A 714 49.01 -5.20 -82.02
N ILE A 715 50.08 -5.27 -82.83
CA ILE A 715 51.34 -4.55 -82.62
C ILE A 715 51.25 -3.09 -83.07
N GLU A 716 50.45 -2.79 -84.09
CA GLU A 716 50.28 -1.43 -84.63
C GLU A 716 49.76 -0.42 -83.59
N LYS A 717 49.08 -0.90 -82.54
CA LYS A 717 48.57 -0.07 -81.43
C LYS A 717 49.58 0.21 -80.31
N VAL A 718 50.69 -0.51 -80.26
CA VAL A 718 51.68 -0.46 -79.18
C VAL A 718 52.57 0.81 -79.21
N PRO A 719 53.02 1.33 -80.38
CA PRO A 719 53.87 2.53 -80.46
C PRO A 719 53.21 3.78 -79.86
N ASP A 720 51.93 4.01 -80.17
CA ASP A 720 51.19 5.18 -79.69
C ASP A 720 51.02 5.15 -78.15
N GLN A 721 50.87 3.95 -77.59
CA GLN A 721 50.74 3.75 -76.15
C GLN A 721 52.09 3.89 -75.42
N LEU A 722 53.21 3.46 -76.03
CA LEU A 722 54.57 3.62 -75.47
C LEU A 722 55.10 5.06 -75.55
N ALA A 723 54.69 5.81 -76.58
CA ALA A 723 55.07 7.21 -76.78
C ALA A 723 54.43 8.17 -75.77
N SER A 724 53.28 7.79 -75.19
CA SER A 724 52.68 8.52 -74.08
C SER A 724 53.63 8.54 -72.87
N GLN A 725 53.59 9.61 -72.06
CA GLN A 725 54.20 9.63 -70.72
C GLN A 725 53.13 9.19 -69.70
N PRO A 726 52.96 7.88 -69.45
CA PRO A 726 52.01 7.40 -68.47
C PRO A 726 52.42 7.91 -67.10
N LYS A 727 51.44 8.42 -66.36
CA LYS A 727 51.65 8.93 -64.99
C LYS A 727 51.72 7.79 -63.97
N HIS A 728 51.14 6.63 -64.32
CA HIS A 728 51.03 5.47 -63.45
C HIS A 728 51.56 4.19 -64.09
N VAL A 729 52.15 3.33 -63.26
CA VAL A 729 52.72 2.03 -63.65
C VAL A 729 51.69 1.12 -64.34
N TYR A 730 50.41 1.18 -63.95
CA TYR A 730 49.35 0.34 -64.52
C TYR A 730 49.18 0.51 -66.04
N GLU A 731 49.25 1.76 -66.53
CA GLU A 731 49.11 2.08 -67.96
C GLU A 731 50.25 1.48 -68.80
N SER A 732 51.47 1.45 -68.26
CA SER A 732 52.62 0.81 -68.92
C SER A 732 52.61 -0.71 -68.78
N LEU A 733 52.06 -1.22 -67.68
CA LEU A 733 52.03 -2.64 -67.38
C LEU A 733 51.02 -3.38 -68.27
N GLU A 734 49.89 -2.76 -68.61
CA GLU A 734 48.91 -3.30 -69.56
C GLU A 734 49.50 -3.53 -70.96
N VAL A 735 50.35 -2.61 -71.42
CA VAL A 735 51.09 -2.73 -72.69
C VAL A 735 52.08 -3.92 -72.63
N CYS A 736 52.80 -4.08 -71.52
CA CYS A 736 53.68 -5.23 -71.30
C CYS A 736 52.93 -6.57 -71.30
N LEU A 737 51.77 -6.65 -70.63
CA LEU A 737 50.95 -7.86 -70.59
C LEU A 737 50.43 -8.25 -71.98
N THR A 738 50.04 -7.25 -72.77
CA THR A 738 49.59 -7.47 -74.16
C THR A 738 50.73 -8.01 -75.02
N LEU A 739 51.93 -7.42 -74.93
CA LEU A 739 53.12 -7.89 -75.65
C LEU A 739 53.54 -9.30 -75.24
N ALA A 740 53.41 -9.67 -73.97
CA ALA A 740 53.72 -11.02 -73.51
C ALA A 740 52.78 -12.09 -74.06
N ASN A 741 51.48 -11.81 -74.09
CA ASN A 741 50.52 -12.74 -74.70
C ASN A 741 50.84 -12.98 -76.18
N ILE A 742 51.26 -11.93 -76.90
CA ILE A 742 51.73 -12.04 -78.30
C ILE A 742 53.00 -12.91 -78.39
N GLN A 743 53.98 -12.72 -77.50
CA GLN A 743 55.20 -13.53 -77.46
C GLN A 743 54.91 -15.03 -77.22
N GLU A 744 54.02 -15.36 -76.28
CA GLU A 744 53.63 -16.74 -76.01
C GLU A 744 53.00 -17.42 -77.23
N GLN A 745 52.11 -16.70 -77.93
CA GLN A 745 51.48 -17.19 -79.16
C GLN A 745 52.52 -17.46 -80.26
N MET A 746 53.51 -16.58 -80.42
CA MET A 746 54.58 -16.76 -81.41
C MET A 746 55.49 -17.94 -81.08
N ILE A 747 55.87 -18.14 -79.82
CA ILE A 747 56.68 -19.29 -79.40
C ILE A 747 55.94 -20.61 -79.67
N ALA A 748 54.64 -20.67 -79.36
CA ALA A 748 53.81 -21.83 -79.67
C ALA A 748 53.79 -22.12 -81.19
N MET A 749 53.77 -21.07 -82.01
CA MET A 749 53.83 -21.18 -83.46
C MET A 749 55.16 -21.77 -83.95
N ILE A 750 56.32 -21.29 -83.45
CA ILE A 750 57.65 -21.85 -83.81
C ILE A 750 57.74 -23.35 -83.50
N LYS A 751 57.27 -23.74 -82.31
CA LYS A 751 57.30 -25.16 -81.88
C LYS A 751 56.45 -26.04 -82.81
N SER A 752 55.28 -25.56 -83.21
CA SER A 752 54.40 -26.25 -84.16
C SER A 752 55.07 -26.43 -85.53
N ILE A 753 55.73 -25.39 -86.04
CA ILE A 753 56.43 -25.43 -87.35
C ILE A 753 57.61 -26.39 -87.31
N SER A 754 58.46 -26.31 -86.29
CA SER A 754 59.63 -27.19 -86.16
C SER A 754 59.27 -28.68 -86.16
N ASN A 755 58.12 -29.02 -85.57
CA ASN A 755 57.58 -30.37 -85.57
C ASN A 755 57.07 -30.81 -86.95
N LYS A 756 56.39 -29.92 -87.68
CA LYS A 756 55.99 -30.19 -89.08
C LYS A 756 57.20 -30.40 -89.99
N ASP A 757 58.17 -29.48 -89.92
CA ASP A 757 59.42 -29.58 -90.66
C ASP A 757 60.12 -30.92 -90.39
N ARG A 758 60.15 -31.38 -89.14
CA ARG A 758 60.80 -32.65 -88.76
C ARG A 758 60.24 -33.82 -89.54
N GLN A 759 58.91 -33.92 -89.59
CA GLN A 759 58.22 -35.02 -90.27
C GLN A 759 58.50 -34.99 -91.78
N GLU A 760 58.54 -33.80 -92.38
CA GLU A 760 58.86 -33.63 -93.80
C GLU A 760 60.32 -33.99 -94.11
N TYR A 761 61.26 -33.60 -93.24
CA TYR A 761 62.67 -33.96 -93.39
C TYR A 761 62.92 -35.46 -93.23
N GLU A 762 62.29 -36.13 -92.25
CA GLU A 762 62.37 -37.59 -92.09
C GLU A 762 61.81 -38.35 -93.31
N LYS A 763 60.71 -37.84 -93.89
CA LYS A 763 60.15 -38.40 -95.13
C LYS A 763 61.13 -38.25 -96.30
N THR A 764 61.71 -37.06 -96.45
CA THR A 764 62.69 -36.73 -97.51
C THR A 764 63.95 -37.60 -97.41
N LEU A 765 64.45 -37.88 -96.20
CA LEU A 765 65.58 -38.78 -95.96
C LEU A 765 65.33 -40.20 -96.47
N LYS A 766 64.15 -40.76 -96.15
CA LYS A 766 63.78 -42.12 -96.57
C LYS A 766 63.57 -42.25 -98.07
N GLU A 767 63.13 -41.19 -98.74
CA GLU A 767 62.96 -41.17 -100.20
C GLU A 767 64.31 -41.05 -100.94
N ARG A 768 65.25 -40.24 -100.42
CA ARG A 768 66.53 -39.94 -101.09
C ARG A 768 67.65 -40.96 -100.82
N SER A 769 67.75 -41.51 -99.61
CA SER A 769 68.78 -42.50 -99.28
C SER A 769 68.25 -43.93 -99.35
N LYS A 770 68.80 -44.72 -100.28
CA LYS A 770 68.41 -46.13 -100.50
C LYS A 770 68.82 -47.06 -99.36
N TYR A 771 69.86 -46.70 -98.61
CA TYR A 771 70.37 -47.50 -97.50
C TYR A 771 70.13 -46.88 -96.13
N TYR A 772 69.22 -45.89 -96.02
CA TYR A 772 68.94 -45.15 -94.78
C TYR A 772 68.62 -46.06 -93.60
N SER A 773 67.85 -47.14 -93.81
CA SER A 773 67.52 -48.11 -92.75
C SER A 773 68.73 -48.82 -92.13
N THR A 774 69.85 -48.92 -92.86
CA THR A 774 71.11 -49.47 -92.34
C THR A 774 71.93 -48.37 -91.66
N ILE A 775 71.97 -47.17 -92.25
CA ILE A 775 72.58 -45.97 -91.63
C ILE A 775 71.97 -45.72 -90.24
N GLU A 776 70.64 -45.78 -90.14
CA GLU A 776 69.87 -45.55 -88.92
C GLU A 776 70.22 -46.57 -87.82
N ARG A 777 70.26 -47.87 -88.14
CA ARG A 777 70.64 -48.92 -87.17
C ARG A 777 72.09 -48.78 -86.70
N VAL A 778 73.00 -48.40 -87.59
CA VAL A 778 74.41 -48.17 -87.22
C VAL A 778 74.51 -47.00 -86.24
N TYR A 779 73.75 -45.92 -86.47
CA TYR A 779 73.67 -44.82 -85.52
C TYR A 779 73.04 -45.24 -84.19
N GLU A 780 71.96 -46.03 -84.18
CA GLU A 780 71.32 -46.50 -82.93
C GLU A 780 72.26 -47.33 -82.05
N LYS A 781 73.12 -48.17 -82.63
CA LYS A 781 74.09 -48.98 -81.87
C LYS A 781 75.34 -48.20 -81.45
N HIS A 782 75.71 -47.17 -82.20
CA HIS A 782 76.93 -46.37 -81.95
C HIS A 782 76.66 -44.85 -81.96
N PRO A 783 75.74 -44.31 -81.16
CA PRO A 783 75.25 -42.93 -81.33
C PRO A 783 76.32 -41.86 -81.07
N LYS A 784 77.15 -42.05 -80.04
CA LYS A 784 78.23 -41.10 -79.68
C LYS A 784 79.34 -41.08 -80.72
N ASP A 785 79.80 -42.26 -81.12
CA ASP A 785 80.90 -42.39 -82.08
C ASP A 785 80.46 -41.96 -83.48
N PHE A 786 79.21 -42.26 -83.86
CA PHE A 786 78.60 -41.79 -85.10
C PHE A 786 78.46 -40.26 -85.11
N SER A 787 77.98 -39.67 -84.01
CA SER A 787 77.84 -38.20 -83.91
C SER A 787 79.18 -37.47 -83.97
N ASN A 788 80.24 -38.08 -83.45
CA ASN A 788 81.58 -37.50 -83.45
C ASN A 788 82.30 -37.66 -84.80
N LEU A 789 82.19 -38.84 -85.44
CA LEU A 789 82.98 -39.16 -86.63
C LEU A 789 82.24 -38.90 -87.94
N ILE A 790 80.90 -38.99 -87.97
CA ILE A 790 80.13 -39.01 -89.23
C ILE A 790 79.29 -37.74 -89.41
N TYR A 791 78.34 -37.48 -88.49
CA TYR A 791 77.49 -36.28 -88.52
C TYR A 791 76.84 -36.03 -87.15
N PRO A 792 76.80 -34.78 -86.63
CA PRO A 792 76.42 -34.48 -85.24
C PRO A 792 74.90 -34.56 -84.97
N LEU A 793 74.32 -35.75 -85.05
CA LEU A 793 72.90 -36.00 -84.82
C LEU A 793 72.46 -35.80 -83.37
N ASP A 794 73.34 -36.11 -82.40
CA ASP A 794 73.03 -35.88 -80.98
C ASP A 794 72.90 -34.39 -80.65
N LYS A 795 73.70 -33.53 -81.31
CA LYS A 795 73.60 -32.07 -81.18
C LYS A 795 72.26 -31.56 -81.73
N MET A 796 71.81 -32.11 -82.87
CA MET A 796 70.51 -31.79 -83.46
C MET A 796 69.35 -32.20 -82.54
N LYS A 797 69.35 -33.42 -81.98
CA LYS A 797 68.32 -33.88 -81.04
C LYS A 797 68.29 -33.06 -79.75
N LYS A 798 69.45 -32.66 -79.23
CA LYS A 798 69.54 -31.80 -78.06
C LYS A 798 68.92 -30.43 -78.33
N MET A 799 69.24 -29.82 -79.48
CA MET A 799 68.67 -28.54 -79.89
C MET A 799 67.14 -28.61 -80.09
N GLU A 800 66.61 -29.73 -80.61
CA GLU A 800 65.15 -29.94 -80.70
C GLU A 800 64.47 -29.99 -79.32
N SER A 801 65.09 -30.65 -78.34
CA SER A 801 64.61 -30.66 -76.96
C SER A 801 64.68 -29.26 -76.33
N ASP A 802 65.78 -28.54 -76.55
CA ASP A 802 65.97 -27.18 -76.05
C ASP A 802 64.90 -26.24 -76.65
N LEU A 803 64.59 -26.37 -77.95
CA LEU A 803 63.53 -25.61 -78.62
C LEU A 803 62.15 -25.92 -78.02
N ALA A 804 61.83 -27.18 -77.72
CA ALA A 804 60.56 -27.55 -77.09
C ALA A 804 60.39 -26.88 -75.71
N SER A 805 61.49 -26.69 -74.99
CA SER A 805 61.53 -26.07 -73.65
C SER A 805 61.70 -24.55 -73.65
N ALA A 806 61.97 -23.92 -74.80
CA ALA A 806 62.22 -22.50 -74.89
C ALA A 806 61.02 -21.66 -74.42
N ARG A 807 61.30 -20.67 -73.56
CA ARG A 807 60.34 -19.67 -73.03
C ARG A 807 60.55 -18.27 -73.61
N MET A 808 61.68 -18.03 -74.25
CA MET A 808 62.03 -16.75 -74.87
C MET A 808 61.98 -16.88 -76.39
N LEU A 809 61.38 -15.88 -77.04
CA LEU A 809 61.16 -15.87 -78.49
C LEU A 809 62.47 -15.86 -79.29
N ASP A 810 63.47 -15.07 -78.84
CA ASP A 810 64.78 -14.97 -79.51
C ASP A 810 65.55 -16.30 -79.47
N ASP A 811 65.54 -16.98 -78.32
CA ASP A 811 66.21 -18.28 -78.18
C ASP A 811 65.51 -19.35 -79.01
N ALA A 812 64.17 -19.32 -79.04
CA ALA A 812 63.37 -20.21 -79.88
C ALA A 812 63.67 -20.00 -81.38
N LEU A 813 63.77 -18.75 -81.85
CA LEU A 813 64.11 -18.45 -83.25
C LEU A 813 65.53 -18.88 -83.62
N LYS A 814 66.52 -18.64 -82.76
CA LYS A 814 67.90 -19.07 -82.99
C LYS A 814 68.02 -20.59 -83.07
N LEU A 815 67.39 -21.31 -82.13
CA LEU A 815 67.37 -22.77 -82.12
C LEU A 815 66.65 -23.33 -83.36
N PHE A 816 65.53 -22.72 -83.75
CA PHE A 816 64.79 -23.11 -84.95
C PHE A 816 65.64 -23.04 -86.22
N ASN A 817 66.34 -21.91 -86.44
CA ASN A 817 67.19 -21.74 -87.63
C ASN A 817 68.37 -22.71 -87.65
N GLN A 818 69.02 -22.95 -86.51
CA GLN A 818 70.14 -23.89 -86.42
C GLN A 818 69.72 -25.35 -86.65
N ILE A 819 68.55 -25.76 -86.15
CA ILE A 819 68.00 -27.10 -86.41
C ILE A 819 67.73 -27.29 -87.91
N LYS A 820 67.19 -26.26 -88.58
CA LYS A 820 66.90 -26.30 -90.02
C LYS A 820 68.16 -26.52 -90.87
N GLU A 821 69.27 -25.84 -90.54
CA GLU A 821 70.55 -26.04 -91.23
C GLU A 821 71.12 -27.46 -91.01
N LEU A 822 71.08 -27.96 -89.78
CA LEU A 822 71.55 -29.31 -89.46
C LEU A 822 70.72 -30.40 -90.17
N ARG A 823 69.40 -30.23 -90.27
CA ARG A 823 68.54 -31.18 -90.99
C ARG A 823 68.86 -31.24 -92.48
N LYS A 824 69.09 -30.08 -93.12
CA LYS A 824 69.51 -30.02 -94.54
C LYS A 824 70.87 -30.69 -94.75
N GLY A 825 71.86 -30.39 -93.92
CA GLY A 825 73.19 -31.00 -94.01
C GLY A 825 73.17 -32.52 -93.78
N TRP A 826 72.25 -33.01 -92.94
CA TRP A 826 72.09 -34.44 -92.71
C TRP A 826 71.56 -35.17 -93.95
N ILE A 827 70.60 -34.60 -94.68
CA ILE A 827 70.10 -35.17 -95.95
C ILE A 827 71.23 -35.36 -96.95
N GLU A 828 72.04 -34.33 -97.17
CA GLU A 828 73.15 -34.39 -98.11
C GLU A 828 74.22 -35.40 -97.67
N LYS A 829 74.46 -35.52 -96.37
CA LYS A 829 75.42 -36.50 -95.84
C LYS A 829 74.90 -37.93 -95.99
N ALA A 830 73.63 -38.19 -95.69
CA ALA A 830 73.02 -39.50 -95.87
C ALA A 830 73.03 -39.95 -97.34
N GLU A 831 72.76 -39.05 -98.30
CA GLU A 831 72.91 -39.34 -99.73
C GLU A 831 74.35 -39.72 -100.11
N LYS A 832 75.37 -39.04 -99.57
CA LYS A 832 76.78 -39.39 -99.80
C LYS A 832 77.15 -40.74 -99.17
N MET A 833 76.58 -41.07 -98.02
CA MET A 833 76.81 -42.35 -97.34
C MET A 833 76.28 -43.55 -98.13
N ASP A 834 75.29 -43.35 -99.01
CA ASP A 834 74.85 -44.40 -99.93
C ASP A 834 75.97 -44.85 -100.89
N GLU A 835 76.85 -43.94 -101.31
CA GLU A 835 78.01 -44.28 -102.13
C GLU A 835 78.99 -45.16 -101.36
N TRP A 836 79.21 -44.85 -100.08
CA TRP A 836 80.02 -45.68 -99.20
C TRP A 836 79.37 -47.07 -99.05
N HIS A 837 78.05 -47.11 -98.85
CA HIS A 837 77.30 -48.37 -98.75
C HIS A 837 77.43 -49.27 -99.97
N LYS A 838 77.55 -48.72 -101.19
CA LYS A 838 77.78 -49.53 -102.39
C LYS A 838 79.07 -50.35 -102.30
N SER A 839 80.11 -49.82 -101.66
CA SER A 839 81.40 -50.52 -101.49
C SER A 839 81.29 -51.75 -100.56
N LEU A 840 80.31 -51.80 -99.66
CA LEU A 840 80.09 -52.94 -98.76
C LEU A 840 79.83 -54.23 -99.53
N LYS A 841 79.24 -54.17 -100.73
CA LYS A 841 79.05 -55.36 -101.58
C LYS A 841 80.38 -56.07 -101.89
N MET A 842 81.45 -55.32 -102.08
CA MET A 842 82.78 -55.87 -102.35
C MET A 842 83.36 -56.53 -101.10
N TYR A 843 83.25 -55.89 -99.93
CA TYR A 843 83.76 -56.44 -98.67
C TYR A 843 82.93 -57.59 -98.11
N MET A 844 81.66 -57.67 -98.49
CA MET A 844 80.77 -58.77 -98.18
C MET A 844 80.83 -59.90 -99.21
N ALA A 845 81.56 -59.74 -100.32
CA ALA A 845 81.70 -60.77 -101.35
C ALA A 845 82.48 -61.97 -100.80
N GLY A 846 81.89 -63.17 -100.88
CA GLY A 846 82.43 -64.40 -100.28
C GLY A 846 81.95 -64.69 -98.86
N PHE A 847 81.17 -63.79 -98.24
CA PHE A 847 80.50 -64.08 -96.98
C PHE A 847 79.41 -65.15 -97.18
N SER A 848 79.47 -66.23 -96.42
CA SER A 848 78.42 -67.25 -96.39
C SER A 848 77.75 -67.27 -95.01
N PRO A 849 76.44 -67.00 -94.92
CA PRO A 849 75.71 -67.08 -93.65
C PRO A 849 75.68 -68.48 -93.04
N GLY A 850 75.90 -69.53 -93.85
CA GLY A 850 75.92 -70.94 -93.41
C GLY A 850 77.27 -71.45 -92.92
N ALA A 851 78.32 -70.61 -92.91
CA ALA A 851 79.62 -70.99 -92.39
C ALA A 851 79.64 -71.08 -90.84
N SER A 852 80.61 -71.82 -90.29
CA SER A 852 80.79 -71.92 -88.83
C SER A 852 81.01 -70.54 -88.18
N SER A 853 80.70 -70.41 -86.89
CA SER A 853 80.84 -69.12 -86.17
C SER A 853 82.25 -68.55 -86.28
N ASP A 854 83.27 -69.38 -86.13
CA ASP A 854 84.68 -68.97 -86.23
C ASP A 854 85.05 -68.50 -87.63
N GLN A 855 84.53 -69.15 -88.68
CA GLN A 855 84.77 -68.73 -90.06
C GLN A 855 84.08 -67.38 -90.37
N ARG A 856 82.88 -67.15 -89.84
CA ARG A 856 82.17 -65.87 -89.99
C ARG A 856 82.89 -64.74 -89.26
N GLN A 857 83.36 -65.00 -88.03
CA GLN A 857 84.12 -64.02 -87.25
C GLN A 857 85.43 -63.64 -87.94
N LYS A 858 86.19 -64.64 -88.43
CA LYS A 858 87.40 -64.40 -89.22
C LYS A 858 87.11 -63.60 -90.48
N PHE A 859 86.02 -63.89 -91.19
CA PHE A 859 85.62 -63.11 -92.36
C PHE A 859 85.35 -61.64 -92.00
N VAL A 860 84.60 -61.38 -90.92
CA VAL A 860 84.31 -60.01 -90.46
C VAL A 860 85.59 -59.27 -90.09
N GLU A 861 86.50 -59.93 -89.37
CA GLU A 861 87.81 -59.36 -89.00
C GLU A 861 88.66 -59.05 -90.24
N GLU A 862 88.71 -59.95 -91.22
CA GLU A 862 89.40 -59.72 -92.49
C GLU A 862 88.76 -58.60 -93.33
N ALA A 863 87.43 -58.56 -93.39
CA ALA A 863 86.70 -57.51 -94.10
C ALA A 863 86.93 -56.14 -93.47
N ILE A 864 86.89 -56.05 -92.13
CA ILE A 864 87.22 -54.83 -91.38
C ILE A 864 88.68 -54.43 -91.61
N LYS A 865 89.61 -55.39 -91.58
CA LYS A 865 91.02 -55.13 -91.85
C LYS A 865 91.21 -54.54 -93.26
N LYS A 866 90.59 -55.13 -94.28
CA LYS A 866 90.60 -54.63 -95.65
C LYS A 866 89.99 -53.24 -95.78
N ILE A 867 88.88 -52.96 -95.08
CA ILE A 867 88.24 -51.63 -95.07
C ILE A 867 89.20 -50.58 -94.50
N LYS A 868 89.85 -50.90 -93.37
CA LYS A 868 90.82 -49.99 -92.73
C LYS A 868 92.09 -49.78 -93.57
N GLU A 869 92.53 -50.79 -94.31
CA GLU A 869 93.63 -50.67 -95.26
C GLU A 869 93.25 -49.87 -96.51
N THR A 870 91.99 -49.95 -96.96
CA THR A 870 91.53 -49.32 -98.21
C THR A 870 91.13 -47.86 -98.03
N TYR A 871 90.49 -47.52 -96.91
CA TYR A 871 90.01 -46.16 -96.64
C TYR A 871 90.86 -45.49 -95.57
N SER A 872 91.64 -44.50 -95.97
CA SER A 872 92.45 -43.65 -95.07
C SER A 872 91.63 -42.67 -94.25
N ARG A 873 90.36 -42.44 -94.62
CA ARG A 873 89.42 -41.58 -93.90
C ARG A 873 88.72 -42.35 -92.78
N ASP A 874 88.90 -41.88 -91.55
CA ASP A 874 88.33 -42.51 -90.34
C ASP A 874 86.80 -42.53 -90.32
N ASP A 875 86.14 -41.52 -90.89
CA ASP A 875 84.66 -41.47 -90.94
C ASP A 875 84.09 -42.58 -91.83
N ILE A 876 84.71 -42.81 -92.99
CA ILE A 876 84.33 -43.86 -93.93
C ILE A 876 84.73 -45.24 -93.41
N SER A 877 85.97 -45.41 -92.97
CA SER A 877 86.48 -46.71 -92.53
C SER A 877 85.76 -47.23 -91.28
N SER A 878 85.48 -46.35 -90.32
CA SER A 878 84.73 -46.68 -89.10
C SER A 878 83.28 -47.01 -89.42
N TYR A 879 82.62 -46.16 -90.23
CA TYR A 879 81.25 -46.40 -90.64
C TYR A 879 81.09 -47.72 -91.40
N LEU A 880 81.93 -47.98 -92.40
CA LEU A 880 81.88 -49.22 -93.18
C LEU A 880 82.20 -50.44 -92.33
N SER A 881 83.12 -50.33 -91.37
CA SER A 881 83.41 -51.41 -90.42
C SER A 881 82.20 -51.74 -89.54
N TRP A 882 81.49 -50.72 -89.05
CA TRP A 882 80.25 -50.92 -88.28
C TRP A 882 79.12 -51.45 -89.17
N ALA A 883 78.98 -50.93 -90.38
CA ALA A 883 77.97 -51.38 -91.34
C ALA A 883 78.19 -52.83 -91.79
N VAL A 884 79.43 -53.30 -91.96
CA VAL A 884 79.72 -54.73 -92.22
C VAL A 884 79.24 -55.60 -91.06
N LYS A 885 79.57 -55.22 -89.81
CA LYS A 885 79.09 -55.95 -88.62
C LYS A 885 77.56 -55.99 -88.58
N GLU A 886 76.92 -54.88 -88.90
CA GLU A 886 75.47 -54.76 -88.87
C GLU A 886 74.79 -55.56 -89.97
N LEU A 887 75.31 -55.52 -91.20
CA LEU A 887 74.83 -56.31 -92.32
C LEU A 887 74.99 -57.81 -92.07
N VAL A 888 76.11 -58.23 -91.48
CA VAL A 888 76.32 -59.63 -91.08
C VAL A 888 75.31 -60.03 -90.01
N ALA A 889 75.12 -59.24 -88.95
CA ALA A 889 74.15 -59.52 -87.89
C ALA A 889 72.72 -59.63 -88.47
N THR A 890 72.31 -58.67 -89.30
CA THR A 890 70.97 -58.70 -89.92
C THR A 890 70.79 -59.84 -90.94
N MET A 891 71.83 -60.27 -91.65
CA MET A 891 71.76 -61.46 -92.51
C MET A 891 71.64 -62.76 -91.72
N LEU A 892 72.12 -62.80 -90.47
CA LEU A 892 71.92 -63.92 -89.56
C LEU A 892 70.52 -63.92 -88.93
N GLU A 893 70.03 -62.75 -88.53
CA GLU A 893 68.68 -62.58 -87.98
C GLU A 893 67.56 -62.86 -89.00
N LYS A 894 67.78 -62.65 -90.30
CA LYS A 894 66.77 -62.96 -91.34
C LYS A 894 66.67 -64.45 -91.69
N ARG A 895 67.49 -65.32 -91.09
CA ARG A 895 67.54 -66.78 -91.34
C ARG A 895 67.31 -67.65 -90.10
N GLY A 896 67.37 -67.06 -88.91
CA GLY A 896 66.70 -67.61 -87.71
C GLY A 896 65.29 -67.07 -87.62
#